data_AF-A0A847SQ68-F1
#
_entry.id   AF-A0A847SQ68-F1
#
_cell.length_a   1.000
_cell.length_b   1.000
_cell.length_c   1.000
_cell.angle_alpha   90.00
_cell.angle_beta   90.00
_cell.angle_gamma   90.00
#
_symmetry.space_group_name_H-M   'P 1'
#
loop_
_entity.id
_entity.type
_entity.pdbx_description
1 polymer ?
#
loop_
_entity_poly.entity_id
_entity_poly.type
_entity_poly.pdbx_seq_one_letter_code
_entity_poly.pdbx_strand_id
1 'polypeptide(L)'
;MAQYNTGRFGNMGGGGGGNSKMQRDTAKHTHEPDTITVTYRVLGEPTDYRIDSSVNDFQTKYLRIPSSYTTLGNTGSAAYNMIYTPLMKPGFDAGFHSYDIYSNSHADARFYHTTKPYTELQYLVGSKQEQVIGLSHTQDRTERFNFAFDYRKINAPGYYRTQNTNHDIYRFTARYQSKNKRANTYMSFYYNKINGGENGGIRSDTFLNAGGYGQRKTIPVNLGNNTSQAYAFFGGGSLPVKSSYRETGFLIQQQYDWGRGDSIHVNDTLDIYKYDPVFRVQYTFNYQNDSYQFIDSSPDSTFYFSHYNFYPQSNQDTVTAKHTWKMISNDLSLIQFPMRGNLAHFINVGARFESISGTFLDADINFGNLALHGEYRNKTRNQQWDFSAKGEFYLMGQNIGDYAVSGMLRRHINDLLGDVRLSVNNVNKEPSYVYKYFNSNKDAWYNTSLSKENITQLQFATDNRKLNYTLAVNYFLFTNYTYFKDYTHSAQYNSLFNLLQITFSKKFAIKPFAWYADVAFQQLHGNGPLNVPAIWTRHRFAFEKRLYTNLNLVTGIELRYNTGYYADDYSPLSGQFIYQNKVKISNDLPDIAAFANFRIKSFSAYIRAENLNTFIGNNNFAAPLYPYNNFAFRVGLRWWFIN
;
A
#
# COMPACT_ATOMS: atom_id res chain seq x y z
N MET A 1 6.27 -0.01 6.03
CA MET A 1 6.31 -1.46 5.80
C MET A 1 6.39 -1.69 4.29
N ALA A 2 7.42 -2.38 3.80
CA ALA A 2 7.53 -2.68 2.36
C ALA A 2 6.92 -4.06 2.09
N GLN A 3 5.59 -4.15 2.07
CA GLN A 3 4.94 -5.26 1.39
C GLN A 3 5.23 -5.09 -0.10
N TYR A 4 5.89 -6.08 -0.70
CA TYR A 4 6.07 -6.15 -2.14
C TYR A 4 4.70 -6.26 -2.79
N ASN A 5 4.17 -5.09 -3.12
CA ASN A 5 2.89 -4.93 -3.77
C ASN A 5 3.00 -5.54 -5.17
N THR A 6 2.40 -6.71 -5.36
CA THR A 6 2.19 -7.34 -6.66
C THR A 6 1.42 -6.43 -7.63
N GLY A 7 0.85 -5.31 -7.16
CA GLY A 7 0.26 -4.25 -7.97
C GLY A 7 1.22 -3.26 -8.64
N ARG A 8 2.55 -3.34 -8.45
CA ARG A 8 3.51 -2.37 -9.06
C ARG A 8 3.97 -2.70 -10.49
N PHE A 9 3.31 -3.62 -11.19
CA PHE A 9 3.72 -4.03 -12.55
C PHE A 9 3.19 -3.14 -13.69
N GLY A 10 2.27 -2.22 -13.43
CA GLY A 10 1.73 -1.36 -14.47
C GLY A 10 2.13 0.09 -14.28
N ASN A 11 3.36 0.49 -14.65
CA ASN A 11 3.66 1.86 -15.10
C ASN A 11 5.14 2.08 -15.47
N MET A 12 5.47 1.87 -16.74
CA MET A 12 6.66 2.44 -17.36
C MET A 12 6.23 3.20 -18.62
N GLY A 13 6.11 4.53 -18.48
CA GLY A 13 5.81 5.45 -19.58
C GLY A 13 7.03 5.64 -20.48
N GLY A 14 6.79 5.56 -21.79
CA GLY A 14 7.81 5.45 -22.84
C GLY A 14 8.65 6.70 -23.11
N GLY A 15 9.82 6.45 -23.70
CA GLY A 15 10.60 7.39 -24.49
C GLY A 15 10.85 6.77 -25.85
N GLY A 16 10.20 7.30 -26.89
CA GLY A 16 10.44 6.92 -28.28
C GLY A 16 11.46 7.87 -28.89
N GLY A 17 12.62 7.33 -29.28
CA GLY A 17 13.57 8.01 -30.16
C GLY A 17 13.15 7.84 -31.62
N GLY A 18 13.08 8.94 -32.37
CA GLY A 18 12.83 8.95 -33.80
C GLY A 18 13.80 9.90 -34.48
N ASN A 19 14.58 9.36 -35.42
CA ASN A 19 15.64 10.02 -36.15
C ASN A 19 15.13 10.30 -37.59
N SER A 20 14.96 11.56 -38.00
CA SER A 20 14.94 11.94 -39.44
C SER A 20 14.92 13.46 -39.67
N LYS A 21 16.04 13.93 -40.24
CA LYS A 21 16.32 15.05 -41.18
C LYS A 21 15.40 16.29 -41.25
N MET A 22 16.06 17.44 -41.11
CA MET A 22 15.56 18.82 -41.25
C MET A 22 15.17 19.19 -42.69
N GLN A 23 14.11 20.00 -42.82
CA GLN A 23 13.95 21.00 -43.87
C GLN A 23 13.24 22.24 -43.27
N ARG A 24 13.80 23.43 -43.53
CA ARG A 24 13.38 24.74 -43.00
C ARG A 24 12.05 25.19 -43.61
N ASP A 25 11.15 25.71 -42.76
CA ASP A 25 10.24 26.80 -43.13
C ASP A 25 9.89 27.66 -41.91
N THR A 26 9.41 28.86 -42.18
CA THR A 26 9.75 30.12 -41.52
C THR A 26 8.51 30.66 -40.78
N ALA A 27 8.72 31.14 -39.55
CA ALA A 27 7.75 31.88 -38.73
C ALA A 27 6.42 31.17 -38.35
N LYS A 28 6.44 30.50 -37.19
CA LYS A 28 5.34 30.48 -36.21
C LYS A 28 5.96 30.31 -34.83
N HIS A 29 5.60 31.16 -33.86
CA HIS A 29 6.01 31.02 -32.47
C HIS A 29 5.51 29.68 -31.90
N THR A 30 6.32 28.64 -32.06
CA THR A 30 6.19 27.38 -31.34
C THR A 30 6.91 27.58 -30.02
N HIS A 31 6.15 27.66 -28.91
CA HIS A 31 6.74 27.32 -27.63
C HIS A 31 7.37 25.93 -27.80
N GLU A 32 8.64 25.79 -27.44
CA GLU A 32 9.27 24.48 -27.35
C GLU A 32 8.35 23.56 -26.52
N PRO A 33 8.26 22.26 -26.85
CA PRO A 33 7.57 21.34 -25.96
C PRO A 33 8.34 21.36 -24.64
N ASP A 34 7.81 22.11 -23.68
CA ASP A 34 8.30 22.25 -22.32
C ASP A 34 8.04 20.90 -21.61
N THR A 35 8.78 19.87 -22.02
CA THR A 35 8.73 18.54 -21.43
C THR A 35 9.41 18.61 -20.08
N ILE A 36 8.65 19.03 -19.06
CA ILE A 36 9.09 18.93 -17.67
C ILE A 36 9.43 17.48 -17.38
N THR A 37 10.67 17.26 -16.97
CA THR A 37 11.13 15.94 -16.53
C THR A 37 11.01 15.89 -15.01
N VAL A 38 9.81 15.57 -14.52
CA VAL A 38 9.63 15.21 -13.09
C VAL A 38 10.02 13.75 -12.94
N THR A 39 11.14 13.53 -12.27
CA THR A 39 11.59 12.19 -11.90
C THR A 39 11.66 12.06 -10.40
N TYR A 40 11.56 10.83 -9.90
CA TYR A 40 11.75 10.55 -8.49
C TYR A 40 12.47 9.23 -8.29
N ARG A 41 13.14 9.11 -7.15
CA ARG A 41 13.79 7.89 -6.69
C ARG A 41 13.24 7.48 -5.34
N VAL A 42 13.29 6.19 -5.05
CA VAL A 42 12.98 5.61 -3.74
C VAL A 42 14.30 5.10 -3.14
N LEU A 43 14.46 5.15 -1.83
CA LEU A 43 15.67 4.66 -1.16
C LEU A 43 15.93 3.19 -1.51
N GLY A 44 17.20 2.84 -1.74
CA GLY A 44 17.62 1.50 -2.14
C GLY A 44 17.45 1.18 -3.63
N GLU A 45 16.67 1.96 -4.40
CA GLU A 45 16.53 1.75 -5.85
C GLU A 45 17.46 2.66 -6.65
N PRO A 46 18.30 2.12 -7.56
CA PRO A 46 19.20 2.93 -8.38
C PRO A 46 18.49 3.56 -9.60
N THR A 47 17.25 3.15 -9.90
CA THR A 47 16.51 3.62 -11.07
C THR A 47 15.59 4.80 -10.75
N ASP A 48 15.59 5.79 -11.63
CA ASP A 48 14.66 6.91 -11.58
C ASP A 48 13.32 6.55 -12.22
N TYR A 49 12.24 7.01 -11.59
CA TYR A 49 10.86 6.80 -12.03
C TYR A 49 10.24 8.12 -12.49
N ARG A 50 9.27 8.04 -13.41
CA ARG A 50 8.46 9.19 -13.85
C ARG A 50 7.06 9.12 -13.24
N ILE A 51 6.42 10.28 -13.10
CA ILE A 51 5.02 10.34 -12.68
C ILE A 51 4.13 9.75 -13.77
N ASP A 52 3.23 8.84 -13.39
CA ASP A 52 2.23 8.34 -14.34
C ASP A 52 1.08 9.34 -14.53
N SER A 53 0.80 9.58 -15.80
CA SER A 53 -0.19 10.52 -16.32
C SER A 53 -1.45 9.84 -16.88
N SER A 54 -1.51 8.51 -16.85
CA SER A 54 -2.67 7.74 -17.30
C SER A 54 -3.91 7.98 -16.42
N VAL A 55 -5.08 7.89 -17.03
CA VAL A 55 -6.40 8.09 -16.38
C VAL A 55 -7.29 6.85 -16.50
N ASN A 56 -6.70 5.68 -16.77
CA ASN A 56 -7.43 4.47 -17.14
C ASN A 56 -7.90 3.65 -15.92
N ASP A 57 -7.37 3.95 -14.73
CA ASP A 57 -7.68 3.22 -13.51
C ASP A 57 -8.07 4.17 -12.38
N PHE A 58 -9.33 4.09 -11.96
CA PHE A 58 -9.85 4.95 -10.90
C PHE A 58 -9.19 4.67 -9.54
N GLN A 59 -9.12 3.39 -9.17
CA GLN A 59 -8.72 2.97 -7.83
C GLN A 59 -7.28 3.40 -7.52
N THR A 60 -6.35 3.14 -8.43
CA THR A 60 -4.94 3.45 -8.22
C THR A 60 -4.61 4.93 -8.38
N LYS A 61 -5.35 5.67 -9.22
CA LYS A 61 -5.05 7.08 -9.52
C LYS A 61 -5.70 8.06 -8.57
N TYR A 62 -6.95 7.83 -8.20
CA TYR A 62 -7.71 8.76 -7.37
C TYR A 62 -7.81 8.23 -5.94
N LEU A 63 -8.18 6.97 -5.75
CA LEU A 63 -8.20 6.41 -4.40
C LEU A 63 -6.82 5.98 -3.89
N ARG A 64 -5.79 5.93 -4.73
CA ARG A 64 -4.42 5.51 -4.37
C ARG A 64 -4.40 4.19 -3.59
N ILE A 65 -5.30 3.26 -3.93
CA ILE A 65 -5.44 1.94 -3.32
C ILE A 65 -5.41 0.89 -4.45
N PRO A 66 -4.81 -0.29 -4.28
CA PRO A 66 -4.88 -1.34 -5.30
C PRO A 66 -6.29 -1.94 -5.39
N SER A 67 -6.73 -2.33 -6.58
CA SER A 67 -8.10 -2.81 -6.82
C SER A 67 -8.43 -4.18 -6.21
N SER A 68 -7.41 -4.94 -5.82
CA SER A 68 -7.56 -6.24 -5.16
C SER A 68 -7.94 -6.14 -3.68
N TYR A 69 -7.84 -4.93 -3.10
CA TYR A 69 -8.22 -4.72 -1.71
C TYR A 69 -9.72 -4.55 -1.55
N THR A 70 -10.20 -5.09 -0.44
CA THR A 70 -11.58 -4.98 0.02
C THR A 70 -11.60 -4.31 1.37
N THR A 71 -12.43 -3.28 1.48
CA THR A 71 -12.68 -2.56 2.73
C THR A 71 -13.98 -3.07 3.37
N LEU A 72 -14.12 -2.92 4.69
CA LEU A 72 -15.34 -3.24 5.47
C LEU A 72 -16.56 -2.33 5.17
N GLY A 73 -16.81 -2.05 3.90
CA GLY A 73 -17.99 -1.36 3.41
C GLY A 73 -17.87 0.17 3.30
N ASN A 74 -16.79 0.80 3.74
CA ASN A 74 -16.59 2.25 3.56
C ASN A 74 -15.19 2.59 3.06
N THR A 75 -15.01 3.76 2.43
CA THR A 75 -13.68 4.23 2.05
C THR A 75 -12.89 4.59 3.30
N GLY A 76 -11.67 4.08 3.43
CA GLY A 76 -10.86 4.34 4.63
C GLY A 76 -11.19 3.44 5.81
N SER A 77 -12.07 2.43 5.68
CA SER A 77 -12.23 1.44 6.75
C SER A 77 -11.13 0.39 6.67
N ALA A 78 -11.00 -0.43 7.71
CA ALA A 78 -10.10 -1.59 7.70
C ALA A 78 -10.26 -2.41 6.40
N ALA A 79 -9.14 -2.92 5.90
CA ALA A 79 -9.08 -3.56 4.61
C ALA A 79 -8.10 -4.73 4.59
N TYR A 80 -8.41 -5.71 3.75
CA TYR A 80 -7.54 -6.85 3.46
C TYR A 80 -7.45 -7.06 1.95
N ASN A 81 -6.43 -7.79 1.51
CA ASN A 81 -6.21 -8.08 0.09
C ASN A 81 -6.90 -9.39 -0.29
N MET A 82 -7.79 -9.38 -1.29
CA MET A 82 -8.41 -10.61 -1.81
C MET A 82 -7.40 -11.51 -2.53
N ILE A 83 -6.30 -10.92 -3.03
CA ILE A 83 -5.13 -11.64 -3.52
C ILE A 83 -4.14 -11.73 -2.36
N TYR A 84 -4.08 -12.89 -1.70
CA TYR A 84 -3.32 -13.05 -0.47
C TYR A 84 -1.86 -12.63 -0.64
N THR A 85 -1.36 -11.86 0.33
CA THR A 85 0.02 -11.36 0.35
C THR A 85 0.56 -11.49 1.77
N PRO A 86 1.47 -12.44 2.06
CA PRO A 86 2.03 -12.61 3.39
C PRO A 86 3.01 -11.49 3.75
N LEU A 87 3.17 -11.22 5.05
CA LEU A 87 4.19 -10.29 5.55
C LEU A 87 5.58 -10.95 5.55
N MET A 88 6.35 -10.69 4.50
CA MET A 88 7.70 -11.23 4.26
C MET A 88 8.80 -10.28 4.79
N LYS A 89 8.70 -9.85 6.05
CA LYS A 89 9.70 -8.99 6.72
C LYS A 89 10.19 -9.68 8.00
N PRO A 90 11.51 -9.81 8.23
CA PRO A 90 12.04 -10.36 9.49
C PRO A 90 12.06 -9.28 10.58
N GLY A 91 12.28 -9.73 11.82
CA GLY A 91 12.44 -8.85 12.97
C GLY A 91 11.11 -8.40 13.58
N PHE A 92 11.19 -7.34 14.39
CA PHE A 92 10.04 -6.89 15.15
C PHE A 92 8.91 -6.35 14.27
N ASP A 93 7.70 -6.77 14.63
CA ASP A 93 6.45 -6.31 14.06
C ASP A 93 5.35 -6.27 15.13
N ALA A 94 4.63 -5.15 15.21
CA ALA A 94 3.55 -4.98 16.18
C ALA A 94 2.28 -5.76 15.79
N GLY A 95 2.03 -5.96 14.49
CA GLY A 95 0.90 -6.74 13.96
C GLY A 95 -0.34 -5.95 13.57
N PHE A 96 -0.30 -4.62 13.55
CA PHE A 96 -1.46 -3.76 13.29
C PHE A 96 -1.58 -3.33 11.81
N HIS A 97 -1.95 -4.26 10.93
CA HIS A 97 -1.85 -4.06 9.46
C HIS A 97 -3.15 -3.70 8.73
N SER A 98 -4.30 -3.69 9.42
CA SER A 98 -5.62 -3.50 8.79
C SER A 98 -5.81 -2.15 8.06
N TYR A 99 -4.95 -1.16 8.34
CA TYR A 99 -4.99 0.18 7.74
C TYR A 99 -3.72 0.54 6.94
N ASP A 100 -2.78 -0.41 6.75
CA ASP A 100 -1.49 -0.18 6.07
C ASP A 100 -1.64 0.38 4.65
N ILE A 101 -2.74 0.07 3.97
CA ILE A 101 -2.99 0.56 2.60
C ILE A 101 -3.18 2.08 2.51
N TYR A 102 -3.45 2.74 3.63
CA TYR A 102 -3.65 4.18 3.69
C TYR A 102 -2.42 4.92 4.22
N SER A 103 -1.54 4.24 4.96
CA SER A 103 -0.40 4.87 5.62
C SER A 103 0.78 5.12 4.67
N ASN A 104 1.53 6.18 4.94
CA ASN A 104 2.84 6.39 4.33
C ASN A 104 3.91 5.72 5.18
N SER A 105 5.03 5.36 4.57
CA SER A 105 6.22 4.86 5.24
C SER A 105 7.50 5.41 4.60
N HIS A 106 8.66 5.12 5.18
CA HIS A 106 9.94 5.48 4.56
C HIS A 106 10.23 4.69 3.27
N ALA A 107 9.65 3.50 3.11
CA ALA A 107 9.89 2.64 1.95
C ALA A 107 9.20 3.13 0.66
N ASP A 108 8.15 3.95 0.78
CA ASP A 108 7.44 4.56 -0.35
C ASP A 108 7.73 6.06 -0.50
N ALA A 109 8.65 6.60 0.31
CA ALA A 109 9.11 7.99 0.22
C ALA A 109 9.79 8.26 -1.13
N ARG A 110 9.36 9.35 -1.78
CA ARG A 110 9.83 9.74 -3.11
C ARG A 110 10.74 10.95 -3.00
N PHE A 111 11.96 10.83 -3.51
CA PHE A 111 12.93 11.92 -3.60
C PHE A 111 12.97 12.42 -5.03
N TYR A 112 12.49 13.65 -5.24
CA TYR A 112 12.25 14.17 -6.58
C TYR A 112 13.47 14.89 -7.16
N HIS A 113 13.56 14.87 -8.49
CA HIS A 113 14.34 15.82 -9.27
C HIS A 113 13.41 16.48 -10.26
N THR A 114 13.35 17.81 -10.20
CA THR A 114 12.45 18.62 -11.00
C THR A 114 13.21 19.76 -11.66
N THR A 115 12.86 20.06 -12.91
CA THR A 115 13.39 21.25 -13.63
C THR A 115 12.58 22.51 -13.31
N LYS A 116 11.33 22.36 -12.87
CA LYS A 116 10.40 23.44 -12.48
C LYS A 116 9.57 22.99 -11.27
N PRO A 117 9.16 23.92 -10.37
CA PRO A 117 8.22 23.61 -9.30
C PRO A 117 6.98 22.88 -9.81
N TYR A 118 6.65 21.78 -9.15
CA TYR A 118 5.51 20.92 -9.49
C TYR A 118 4.54 20.87 -8.31
N THR A 119 3.26 21.16 -8.58
CA THR A 119 2.17 20.98 -7.62
C THR A 119 1.07 20.14 -8.24
N GLU A 120 0.58 19.14 -7.52
CA GLU A 120 -0.59 18.36 -7.86
C GLU A 120 -1.66 18.54 -6.79
N LEU A 121 -2.84 18.99 -7.23
CA LEU A 121 -4.05 19.03 -6.41
C LEU A 121 -5.00 17.93 -6.84
N GLN A 122 -5.62 17.27 -5.87
CA GLN A 122 -6.64 16.27 -6.07
C GLN A 122 -7.81 16.54 -5.13
N TYR A 123 -9.03 16.50 -5.67
CA TYR A 123 -10.25 16.58 -4.89
C TYR A 123 -11.26 15.55 -5.39
N LEU A 124 -11.84 14.76 -4.48
CA LEU A 124 -12.90 13.80 -4.71
C LEU A 124 -14.05 14.16 -3.79
N VAL A 125 -15.26 14.18 -4.33
CA VAL A 125 -16.51 14.19 -3.57
C VAL A 125 -17.33 12.98 -3.96
N GLY A 126 -17.78 12.23 -2.96
CA GLY A 126 -18.64 11.08 -3.11
C GLY A 126 -19.98 11.27 -2.42
N SER A 127 -20.84 10.28 -2.60
CA SER A 127 -22.13 10.20 -1.91
C SER A 127 -21.95 10.18 -0.38
N LYS A 128 -22.97 10.62 0.36
CA LYS A 128 -22.93 10.73 1.83
C LYS A 128 -21.80 11.62 2.35
N GLN A 129 -21.44 12.68 1.61
CA GLN A 129 -20.39 13.64 1.98
C GLN A 129 -18.99 13.01 2.10
N GLU A 130 -18.73 11.93 1.37
CA GLU A 130 -17.37 11.42 1.21
C GLU A 130 -16.50 12.48 0.53
N GLN A 131 -15.31 12.70 1.07
CA GLN A 131 -14.34 13.65 0.52
C GLN A 131 -12.92 13.08 0.63
N VAL A 132 -12.15 13.16 -0.46
CA VAL A 132 -10.71 12.86 -0.47
C VAL A 132 -9.96 14.05 -1.04
N ILE A 133 -9.01 14.58 -0.27
CA ILE A 133 -8.10 15.65 -0.70
C ILE A 133 -6.71 15.05 -0.86
N GLY A 134 -6.03 15.40 -1.95
CA GLY A 134 -4.61 15.16 -2.14
C GLY A 134 -3.92 16.45 -2.53
N LEU A 135 -2.78 16.73 -1.91
CA LEU A 135 -1.88 17.82 -2.25
C LEU A 135 -0.48 17.23 -2.30
N SER A 136 0.22 17.43 -3.41
CA SER A 136 1.63 17.06 -3.55
C SER A 136 2.37 18.25 -4.14
N HIS A 137 3.46 18.67 -3.52
CA HIS A 137 4.31 19.76 -4.01
C HIS A 137 5.77 19.34 -3.95
N THR A 138 6.55 19.65 -4.98
CA THR A 138 8.00 19.49 -4.97
C THR A 138 8.67 20.57 -5.79
N GLN A 139 9.85 20.99 -5.34
CA GLN A 139 10.70 21.91 -6.10
C GLN A 139 12.17 21.75 -5.73
N ASP A 140 13.02 21.86 -6.75
CA ASP A 140 14.47 22.00 -6.58
C ASP A 140 14.75 23.49 -6.29
N ARG A 141 15.04 23.85 -5.02
CA ARG A 141 15.37 25.24 -4.66
C ARG A 141 16.76 25.65 -5.16
N THR A 142 17.64 24.67 -5.27
CA THR A 142 18.94 24.74 -5.95
C THR A 142 19.15 23.41 -6.67
N GLU A 143 20.10 23.33 -7.60
CA GLU A 143 20.50 22.05 -8.23
C GLU A 143 20.92 20.95 -7.23
N ARG A 144 21.21 21.36 -5.98
CA ARG A 144 21.73 20.52 -4.90
C ARG A 144 20.70 20.20 -3.84
N PHE A 145 19.56 20.88 -3.81
CA PHE A 145 18.56 20.73 -2.76
C PHE A 145 17.17 20.69 -3.35
N ASN A 146 16.48 19.57 -3.14
CA ASN A 146 15.07 19.40 -3.44
C ASN A 146 14.32 19.07 -2.16
N PHE A 147 13.09 19.55 -2.07
CA PHE A 147 12.14 19.08 -1.08
C PHE A 147 10.81 18.74 -1.73
N ALA A 148 10.03 17.91 -1.04
CA ALA A 148 8.67 17.60 -1.40
C ALA A 148 7.79 17.45 -0.16
N PHE A 149 6.53 17.81 -0.33
CA PHE A 149 5.49 17.71 0.67
C PHE A 149 4.27 17.03 0.06
N ASP A 150 3.74 16.02 0.75
CA ASP A 150 2.51 15.35 0.39
C ASP A 150 1.53 15.39 1.57
N TYR A 151 0.29 15.76 1.29
CA TYR A 151 -0.84 15.67 2.21
C TYR A 151 -1.99 14.91 1.57
N ARG A 152 -2.62 14.04 2.35
CA ARG A 152 -3.80 13.30 1.95
C ARG A 152 -4.82 13.28 3.09
N LYS A 153 -6.04 13.73 2.80
CA LYS A 153 -7.21 13.60 3.66
C LYS A 153 -8.13 12.55 3.08
N ILE A 154 -8.57 11.60 3.92
CA ILE A 154 -9.75 10.77 3.62
C ILE A 154 -10.79 11.09 4.68
N ASN A 155 -12.01 11.42 4.26
CA ASN A 155 -13.12 11.63 5.17
C ASN A 155 -14.39 11.04 4.56
N ALA A 156 -14.86 9.90 5.07
CA ALA A 156 -16.05 9.25 4.54
C ALA A 156 -17.02 8.91 5.68
N PRO A 157 -18.20 9.54 5.73
CA PRO A 157 -19.18 9.21 6.77
C PRO A 157 -19.78 7.80 6.72
N GLY A 158 -19.75 7.16 5.54
CA GLY A 158 -20.32 5.82 5.35
C GLY A 158 -21.85 5.82 5.20
N TYR A 159 -22.39 4.68 4.77
CA TYR A 159 -23.84 4.48 4.61
C TYR A 159 -24.50 3.93 5.86
N TYR A 160 -23.74 3.16 6.66
CA TYR A 160 -24.21 2.54 7.89
C TYR A 160 -23.80 3.37 9.12
N ARG A 161 -24.42 3.11 10.27
CA ARG A 161 -24.06 3.76 11.54
C ARG A 161 -22.62 3.41 11.93
N THR A 162 -21.95 4.36 12.58
CA THR A 162 -20.61 4.17 13.19
C THR A 162 -19.54 3.67 12.20
N GLN A 163 -19.70 3.93 10.90
CA GLN A 163 -18.77 3.47 9.85
C GLN A 163 -17.81 4.58 9.38
N ASN A 164 -17.85 5.72 10.05
CA ASN A 164 -17.16 6.95 9.70
C ASN A 164 -15.63 6.80 9.67
N THR A 165 -14.97 7.32 8.65
CA THR A 165 -13.51 7.30 8.54
C THR A 165 -12.98 8.72 8.43
N ASN A 166 -11.86 8.97 9.10
CA ASN A 166 -11.17 10.26 9.09
C ASN A 166 -9.67 10.03 9.17
N HIS A 167 -8.96 10.24 8.06
CA HIS A 167 -7.52 10.09 7.96
C HIS A 167 -6.87 11.39 7.55
N ASP A 168 -5.79 11.74 8.24
CA ASP A 168 -4.86 12.81 7.90
C ASP A 168 -3.47 12.21 7.75
N ILE A 169 -2.92 12.26 6.54
CA ILE A 169 -1.69 11.58 6.17
C ILE A 169 -0.74 12.63 5.59
N TYR A 170 0.43 12.79 6.21
CA TYR A 170 1.44 13.76 5.84
C TYR A 170 2.75 13.05 5.50
N ARG A 171 3.46 13.58 4.52
CA ARG A 171 4.84 13.19 4.23
C ARG A 171 5.65 14.39 3.80
N PHE A 172 6.89 14.44 4.28
CA PHE A 172 7.88 15.41 3.88
C PHE A 172 9.16 14.65 3.50
N THR A 173 9.77 15.04 2.38
CA THR A 173 11.06 14.51 1.96
C THR A 173 11.98 15.63 1.55
N ALA A 174 13.25 15.53 1.88
CA ALA A 174 14.27 16.43 1.39
C ALA A 174 15.51 15.66 0.95
N ARG A 175 16.17 16.13 -0.09
CA ARG A 175 17.48 15.63 -0.52
C ARG A 175 18.46 16.77 -0.64
N TYR A 176 19.68 16.52 -0.22
CA TYR A 176 20.81 17.42 -0.39
C TYR A 176 21.98 16.68 -1.02
N GLN A 177 22.66 17.31 -1.97
CA GLN A 177 23.88 16.81 -2.60
C GLN A 177 24.98 17.88 -2.53
N SER A 178 26.19 17.49 -2.10
CA SER A 178 27.32 18.42 -2.02
C SER A 178 27.78 18.89 -3.41
N LYS A 179 28.52 20.02 -3.45
CA LYS A 179 29.12 20.57 -4.68
C LYS A 179 29.91 19.54 -5.49
N ASN A 180 30.74 18.76 -4.80
CA ASN A 180 31.57 17.72 -5.38
C ASN A 180 30.85 16.37 -5.53
N LYS A 181 29.53 16.31 -5.28
CA LYS A 181 28.68 15.11 -5.37
C LYS A 181 29.11 13.92 -4.50
N ARG A 182 30.02 14.14 -3.55
CA ARG A 182 30.54 13.10 -2.63
C ARG A 182 29.64 12.85 -1.44
N ALA A 183 28.99 13.89 -0.92
CA ALA A 183 28.09 13.74 0.22
C ALA A 183 26.64 13.90 -0.23
N ASN A 184 25.80 12.93 0.13
CA ASN A 184 24.36 12.97 -0.15
C ASN A 184 23.60 12.75 1.17
N THR A 185 22.57 13.56 1.40
CA THR A 185 21.68 13.41 2.57
C THR A 185 20.25 13.29 2.08
N TYR A 186 19.56 12.26 2.56
CA TYR A 186 18.14 12.03 2.33
C TYR A 186 17.41 12.11 3.66
N MET A 187 16.35 12.90 3.73
CA MET A 187 15.48 13.03 4.88
C MET A 187 14.06 12.62 4.49
N SER A 188 13.43 11.76 5.27
CA SER A 188 12.02 11.38 5.12
C SER A 188 11.33 11.51 6.46
N PHE A 189 10.21 12.22 6.48
CA PHE A 189 9.31 12.32 7.63
C PHE A 189 7.91 11.96 7.19
N TYR A 190 7.18 11.19 7.98
CA TYR A 190 5.76 10.96 7.78
C TYR A 190 5.00 11.02 9.11
N TYR A 191 3.74 11.44 9.01
CA TYR A 191 2.79 11.39 10.11
C TYR A 191 1.46 10.87 9.57
N ASN A 192 1.03 9.71 10.04
CA ASN A 192 -0.26 9.11 9.69
C ASN A 192 -1.17 9.18 10.92
N LYS A 193 -2.31 9.84 10.79
CA LYS A 193 -3.38 9.85 11.77
C LYS A 193 -4.63 9.26 11.12
N ILE A 194 -4.91 8.00 11.42
CA ILE A 194 -5.99 7.23 10.80
C ILE A 194 -7.00 6.92 11.88
N ASN A 195 -8.23 7.41 11.71
CA ASN A 195 -9.37 7.04 12.56
C ASN A 195 -10.38 6.29 11.70
N GLY A 196 -10.76 5.10 12.13
CA GLY A 196 -11.84 4.31 11.57
C GLY A 196 -12.92 4.08 12.61
N GLY A 197 -14.17 4.41 12.27
CA GLY A 197 -15.34 4.09 13.08
C GLY A 197 -15.62 2.60 13.02
N GLU A 198 -15.94 2.04 14.17
CA GLU A 198 -16.14 0.59 14.32
C GLU A 198 -17.60 0.29 14.67
N ASN A 199 -18.31 -0.36 13.76
CA ASN A 199 -19.73 -0.68 13.94
C ASN A 199 -19.99 -2.16 14.27
N GLY A 200 -18.96 -3.02 14.19
CA GLY A 200 -19.06 -4.45 14.44
C GLY A 200 -19.96 -5.21 13.47
N GLY A 201 -20.31 -4.63 12.31
CA GLY A 201 -21.27 -5.21 11.36
C GLY A 201 -22.74 -4.89 11.68
N ILE A 202 -23.64 -5.25 10.76
CA ILE A 202 -25.09 -5.15 10.96
C ILE A 202 -25.59 -6.31 11.84
N ARG A 203 -26.64 -6.10 12.62
CA ARG A 203 -27.18 -7.16 13.50
C ARG A 203 -27.84 -8.32 12.74
N SER A 204 -28.35 -8.08 11.54
CA SER A 204 -28.99 -9.08 10.69
C SER A 204 -28.96 -8.64 9.22
N ASP A 205 -28.72 -9.59 8.32
CA ASP A 205 -28.77 -9.40 6.86
C ASP A 205 -30.19 -9.12 6.35
N THR A 206 -31.21 -9.64 7.03
CA THR A 206 -32.63 -9.40 6.71
C THR A 206 -33.00 -7.91 6.68
N PHE A 207 -32.26 -7.06 7.41
CA PHE A 207 -32.47 -5.61 7.42
C PHE A 207 -32.14 -4.94 6.09
N LEU A 208 -31.37 -5.59 5.21
CA LEU A 208 -31.07 -5.05 3.88
C LEU A 208 -32.29 -5.04 2.96
N ASN A 209 -33.26 -5.93 3.21
CA ASN A 209 -34.46 -6.12 2.39
C ASN A 209 -35.75 -5.64 3.08
N ALA A 210 -35.69 -5.29 4.37
CA ALA A 210 -36.85 -4.82 5.12
C ALA A 210 -37.20 -3.36 4.78
N GLY A 211 -38.47 -3.11 4.45
CA GLY A 211 -38.97 -1.79 4.02
C GLY A 211 -38.77 -0.66 5.04
N GLY A 212 -38.64 -0.98 6.33
CA GLY A 212 -38.33 -0.01 7.39
C GLY A 212 -36.92 0.60 7.32
N TYR A 213 -36.02 0.02 6.51
CA TYR A 213 -34.62 0.44 6.39
C TYR A 213 -34.27 0.98 5.00
N GLY A 214 -35.17 1.77 4.41
CA GLY A 214 -34.91 2.48 3.13
C GLY A 214 -33.69 3.40 3.19
N GLN A 215 -33.36 3.93 4.37
CA GLN A 215 -32.08 4.60 4.62
C GLN A 215 -31.13 3.65 5.36
N ARG A 216 -30.02 3.24 4.74
CA ARG A 216 -29.03 2.34 5.36
C ARG A 216 -28.49 2.82 6.72
N LYS A 217 -28.55 4.13 6.98
CA LYS A 217 -28.13 4.74 8.25
C LYS A 217 -29.08 4.44 9.42
N THR A 218 -30.28 3.91 9.17
CA THR A 218 -31.21 3.50 10.24
C THR A 218 -31.04 2.02 10.60
N ILE A 219 -30.27 1.25 9.83
CA ILE A 219 -30.00 -0.17 10.12
C ILE A 219 -29.23 -0.27 11.44
N PRO A 220 -29.70 -1.11 12.38
CA PRO A 220 -29.01 -1.32 13.64
C PRO A 220 -27.72 -2.11 13.42
N VAL A 221 -26.65 -1.60 14.02
CA VAL A 221 -25.31 -2.20 13.99
C VAL A 221 -24.97 -2.82 15.35
N ASN A 222 -23.88 -3.56 15.46
CA ASN A 222 -23.49 -4.16 16.73
C ASN A 222 -22.91 -3.13 17.71
N LEU A 223 -22.16 -2.15 17.21
CA LEU A 223 -21.47 -1.14 18.03
C LEU A 223 -21.86 0.31 17.65
N GLY A 224 -22.12 1.14 18.66
CA GLY A 224 -22.36 2.58 18.50
C GLY A 224 -23.80 3.01 18.14
N ASN A 225 -24.82 2.19 18.40
CA ASN A 225 -26.23 2.51 18.09
C ASN A 225 -26.81 3.73 18.82
N ASN A 226 -26.26 4.10 19.98
CA ASN A 226 -26.89 5.04 20.92
C ASN A 226 -26.53 6.52 20.69
N THR A 227 -25.78 6.87 19.65
CA THR A 227 -25.32 8.26 19.47
C THR A 227 -25.64 8.83 18.08
N SER A 228 -26.31 9.98 18.08
CA SER A 228 -26.52 10.81 16.89
C SER A 228 -25.25 11.59 16.58
N GLN A 229 -24.63 11.34 15.42
CA GLN A 229 -23.38 12.00 15.08
C GLN A 229 -23.60 13.28 14.28
N ALA A 230 -23.08 14.39 14.81
CA ALA A 230 -22.81 15.60 14.02
C ALA A 230 -21.50 15.40 13.25
N TYR A 231 -21.56 15.56 11.92
CA TYR A 231 -20.41 15.40 11.04
C TYR A 231 -19.79 16.76 10.70
N ALA A 232 -18.49 16.87 10.89
CA ALA A 232 -17.70 18.02 10.45
C ALA A 232 -16.54 17.53 9.58
N PHE A 233 -16.30 18.19 8.46
CA PHE A 233 -15.25 17.79 7.51
C PHE A 233 -13.84 18.02 8.07
N PHE A 234 -13.62 19.19 8.68
CA PHE A 234 -12.38 19.54 9.38
C PHE A 234 -12.49 19.37 10.91
N GLY A 235 -13.65 18.96 11.42
CA GLY A 235 -13.87 18.69 12.83
C GLY A 235 -13.75 17.20 13.14
N GLY A 236 -13.07 16.85 14.22
CA GLY A 236 -13.06 15.48 14.74
C GLY A 236 -14.42 15.14 15.32
N GLY A 237 -15.42 14.87 14.47
CA GLY A 237 -16.72 14.36 14.91
C GLY A 237 -16.52 13.26 15.93
N SER A 238 -17.27 13.32 17.04
CA SER A 238 -17.14 12.34 18.12
C SER A 238 -17.54 10.96 17.58
N LEU A 239 -16.55 10.10 17.34
CA LEU A 239 -16.77 8.69 17.07
C LEU A 239 -16.85 7.98 18.42
N PRO A 240 -18.03 7.49 18.83
CA PRO A 240 -18.23 6.81 20.11
C PRO A 240 -17.43 5.51 20.17
N VAL A 241 -17.31 4.83 19.03
CA VAL A 241 -16.58 3.59 18.83
C VAL A 241 -15.61 3.79 17.66
N LYS A 242 -14.31 3.68 17.93
CA LYS A 242 -13.28 3.89 16.91
C LYS A 242 -12.01 3.12 17.19
N SER A 243 -11.33 2.77 16.10
CA SER A 243 -9.91 2.44 16.06
C SER A 243 -9.12 3.65 15.57
N SER A 244 -8.04 3.98 16.26
CA SER A 244 -7.14 5.10 15.96
C SER A 244 -5.71 4.57 15.84
N TYR A 245 -5.09 4.83 14.69
CA TYR A 245 -3.70 4.55 14.41
C TYR A 245 -2.96 5.89 14.27
N ARG A 246 -1.90 6.06 15.05
CA ARG A 246 -1.01 7.21 14.99
C ARG A 246 0.41 6.73 14.79
N GLU A 247 0.93 6.97 13.59
CA GLU A 247 2.26 6.53 13.20
C GLU A 247 3.09 7.77 12.86
N THR A 248 4.29 7.83 13.42
CA THR A 248 5.26 8.88 13.10
C THR A 248 6.57 8.22 12.74
N GLY A 249 7.13 8.57 11.59
CA GLY A 249 8.45 8.11 11.18
C GLY A 249 9.36 9.27 10.81
N PHE A 250 10.61 9.19 11.24
CA PHE A 250 11.67 10.09 10.85
C PHE A 250 12.90 9.27 10.44
N LEU A 251 13.38 9.49 9.23
CA LEU A 251 14.57 8.85 8.69
C LEU A 251 15.51 9.91 8.13
N ILE A 252 16.79 9.80 8.50
CA ILE A 252 17.88 10.52 7.85
C ILE A 252 18.94 9.52 7.40
N GLN A 253 19.25 9.55 6.11
CA GLN A 253 20.27 8.71 5.49
C GLN A 253 21.37 9.62 4.94
N GLN A 254 22.58 9.45 5.47
CA GLN A 254 23.78 10.16 5.06
C GLN A 254 24.69 9.22 4.30
N GLN A 255 25.19 9.66 3.16
CA GLN A 255 26.10 8.92 2.31
C GLN A 255 27.34 9.75 2.06
N TYR A 256 28.51 9.13 2.18
CA TYR A 256 29.76 9.70 1.74
C TYR A 256 30.45 8.76 0.76
N ASP A 257 30.75 9.30 -0.42
CA ASP A 257 31.25 8.56 -1.56
C ASP A 257 32.72 8.91 -1.85
N TRP A 258 33.52 7.88 -2.07
CA TRP A 258 34.87 7.95 -2.64
C TRP A 258 34.86 7.39 -4.07
N GLY A 259 35.65 7.99 -4.95
CA GLY A 259 35.50 7.81 -6.40
C GLY A 259 36.12 8.93 -7.21
N ARG A 260 35.88 8.91 -8.53
CA ARG A 260 36.47 9.86 -9.49
C ARG A 260 35.41 10.79 -10.06
N GLY A 261 35.73 12.07 -10.13
CA GLY A 261 34.90 13.06 -10.81
C GLY A 261 35.51 13.45 -12.13
N ASP A 262 34.70 13.47 -13.17
CA ASP A 262 35.07 13.94 -14.51
C ASP A 262 34.16 15.11 -14.89
N SER A 263 34.72 16.13 -15.55
CA SER A 263 33.95 17.19 -16.17
C SER A 263 33.56 16.74 -17.58
N ILE A 264 32.27 16.69 -17.89
CA ILE A 264 31.77 16.36 -19.22
C ILE A 264 31.43 17.68 -19.92
N HIS A 265 32.15 17.98 -20.99
CA HIS A 265 31.90 19.13 -21.85
C HIS A 265 30.66 18.84 -22.73
N VAL A 266 29.61 19.65 -22.60
CA VAL A 266 28.36 19.46 -23.35
C VAL A 266 28.28 20.39 -24.55
N ASN A 267 28.74 21.64 -24.40
CA ASN A 267 28.88 22.64 -25.46
C ASN A 267 29.88 23.73 -25.02
N ASP A 268 30.18 24.70 -25.90
CA ASP A 268 31.18 25.78 -25.70
C ASP A 268 31.06 26.56 -24.38
N THR A 269 29.93 26.47 -23.66
CA THR A 269 29.69 27.22 -22.41
C THR A 269 29.27 26.36 -21.21
N LEU A 270 29.07 25.04 -21.36
CA LEU A 270 28.52 24.17 -20.31
C LEU A 270 29.38 22.93 -20.06
N ASP A 271 30.05 22.90 -18.90
CA ASP A 271 30.67 21.72 -18.32
C ASP A 271 29.80 21.14 -17.20
N ILE A 272 29.39 19.87 -17.33
CA ILE A 272 28.66 19.17 -16.27
C ILE A 272 29.62 18.27 -15.51
N TYR A 273 29.79 18.54 -14.21
CA TYR A 273 30.57 17.69 -13.32
C TYR A 273 29.82 16.38 -13.04
N LYS A 274 30.39 15.23 -13.44
CA LYS A 274 29.88 13.89 -13.13
C LYS A 274 30.80 13.22 -12.12
N TYR A 275 30.21 12.59 -11.11
CA TYR A 275 30.96 11.85 -10.09
C TYR A 275 30.56 10.38 -10.10
N ASP A 276 31.56 9.50 -10.26
CA ASP A 276 31.38 8.05 -10.23
C ASP A 276 31.95 7.50 -8.91
N PRO A 277 31.09 7.07 -7.97
CA PRO A 277 31.52 6.45 -6.73
C PRO A 277 32.08 5.04 -6.99
N VAL A 278 33.09 4.67 -6.21
CA VAL A 278 33.71 3.34 -6.16
C VAL A 278 33.44 2.69 -4.79
N PHE A 279 33.37 3.51 -3.74
CA PHE A 279 33.07 3.08 -2.38
C PHE A 279 32.19 4.12 -1.69
N ARG A 280 31.24 3.67 -0.87
CA ARG A 280 30.30 4.50 -0.13
C ARG A 280 30.18 3.99 1.30
N VAL A 281 30.26 4.92 2.24
CA VAL A 281 29.79 4.69 3.61
C VAL A 281 28.43 5.33 3.72
N GLN A 282 27.46 4.56 4.21
CA GLN A 282 26.10 5.01 4.41
C GLN A 282 25.70 4.79 5.87
N TYR A 283 25.22 5.85 6.51
CA TYR A 283 24.61 5.80 7.83
C TYR A 283 23.12 6.15 7.72
N THR A 284 22.26 5.32 8.30
CA THR A 284 20.82 5.57 8.35
C THR A 284 20.36 5.57 9.80
N PHE A 285 19.84 6.71 10.24
CA PHE A 285 19.09 6.81 11.48
C PHE A 285 17.60 6.78 11.15
N ASN A 286 16.86 5.91 11.84
CA ASN A 286 15.42 5.79 11.69
C ASN A 286 14.73 5.70 13.06
N TYR A 287 13.76 6.57 13.28
CA TYR A 287 12.91 6.64 14.46
C TYR A 287 11.45 6.42 14.04
N GLN A 288 10.77 5.48 14.68
CA GLN A 288 9.36 5.18 14.45
C GLN A 288 8.61 5.18 15.78
N ASN A 289 7.40 5.73 15.79
CA ASN A 289 6.50 5.71 16.93
C ASN A 289 5.08 5.42 16.43
N ASP A 290 4.61 4.22 16.72
CA ASP A 290 3.36 3.65 16.21
C ASP A 290 2.44 3.37 17.40
N SER A 291 1.25 3.98 17.39
CA SER A 291 0.27 3.85 18.48
C SER A 291 -1.07 3.40 17.91
N TYR A 292 -1.52 2.23 18.36
CA TYR A 292 -2.87 1.73 18.15
C TYR A 292 -3.72 2.03 19.38
N GLN A 293 -4.97 2.46 19.16
CA GLN A 293 -5.96 2.66 20.21
C GLN A 293 -7.36 2.29 19.74
N PHE A 294 -8.05 1.44 20.49
CA PHE A 294 -9.49 1.24 20.39
C PHE A 294 -10.20 1.92 21.55
N ILE A 295 -11.34 2.57 21.29
CA ILE A 295 -12.21 3.14 22.33
C ILE A 295 -13.66 2.89 21.94
N ASP A 296 -14.44 2.42 22.92
CA ASP A 296 -15.90 2.35 22.90
C ASP A 296 -16.47 2.98 24.18
N SER A 297 -17.13 4.13 24.05
CA SER A 297 -17.69 4.88 25.18
C SER A 297 -19.07 4.41 25.64
N SER A 298 -19.75 3.57 24.86
CA SER A 298 -21.09 3.04 25.19
C SER A 298 -21.17 1.59 24.67
N PRO A 299 -20.45 0.68 25.33
CA PRO A 299 -20.28 -0.69 24.87
C PRO A 299 -21.57 -1.51 24.96
N ASP A 300 -21.85 -2.30 23.92
CA ASP A 300 -22.99 -3.21 23.87
C ASP A 300 -22.66 -4.52 24.62
N SER A 301 -23.35 -4.77 25.74
CA SER A 301 -23.07 -5.93 26.59
C SER A 301 -23.26 -7.28 25.90
N THR A 302 -24.18 -7.37 24.94
CA THR A 302 -24.45 -8.62 24.22
C THR A 302 -23.33 -8.93 23.24
N PHE A 303 -22.87 -7.92 22.51
CA PHE A 303 -21.75 -8.07 21.58
C PHE A 303 -20.47 -8.47 22.31
N TYR A 304 -20.10 -7.76 23.39
CA TYR A 304 -18.87 -8.07 24.12
C TYR A 304 -18.92 -9.41 24.84
N PHE A 305 -20.06 -9.81 25.41
CA PHE A 305 -20.18 -11.12 26.04
C PHE A 305 -20.04 -12.25 25.00
N SER A 306 -20.74 -12.14 23.87
CA SER A 306 -20.72 -13.20 22.83
C SER A 306 -19.38 -13.37 22.13
N HIS A 307 -18.59 -12.30 22.00
CA HIS A 307 -17.32 -12.34 21.25
C HIS A 307 -16.08 -12.34 22.15
N TYR A 308 -16.10 -11.62 23.28
CA TYR A 308 -14.93 -11.43 24.15
C TYR A 308 -15.12 -11.99 25.57
N ASN A 309 -16.27 -12.59 25.87
CA ASN A 309 -16.57 -13.24 27.15
C ASN A 309 -16.47 -12.32 28.39
N PHE A 310 -16.79 -11.02 28.24
CA PHE A 310 -16.92 -10.11 29.38
C PHE A 310 -18.16 -9.21 29.27
N TYR A 311 -18.65 -8.74 30.42
CA TYR A 311 -19.83 -7.88 30.52
C TYR A 311 -19.44 -6.45 30.88
N PRO A 312 -19.37 -5.52 29.90
CA PRO A 312 -19.25 -4.11 30.22
C PRO A 312 -20.58 -3.58 30.78
N GLN A 313 -20.54 -2.74 31.82
CA GLN A 313 -21.75 -2.06 32.30
C GLN A 313 -22.17 -0.98 31.29
N SER A 314 -23.26 -1.24 30.57
CA SER A 314 -23.81 -0.33 29.56
C SER A 314 -23.97 1.08 30.14
N ASN A 315 -23.45 2.08 29.43
CA ASN A 315 -23.51 3.52 29.75
C ASN A 315 -22.72 3.99 31.00
N GLN A 316 -21.90 3.14 31.60
CA GLN A 316 -20.99 3.52 32.69
C GLN A 316 -19.53 3.13 32.40
N ASP A 317 -19.33 2.02 31.69
CA ASP A 317 -18.02 1.53 31.31
C ASP A 317 -17.57 2.03 29.93
N THR A 318 -16.28 2.37 29.82
CA THR A 318 -15.59 2.52 28.54
C THR A 318 -14.72 1.28 28.30
N VAL A 319 -14.77 0.70 27.10
CA VAL A 319 -13.82 -0.33 26.67
C VAL A 319 -12.70 0.36 25.90
N THR A 320 -11.46 0.16 26.30
CA THR A 320 -10.29 0.75 25.63
C THR A 320 -9.15 -0.25 25.54
N ALA A 321 -8.45 -0.24 24.42
CA ALA A 321 -7.16 -0.90 24.24
C ALA A 321 -6.15 0.11 23.72
N LYS A 322 -4.90 0.06 24.18
CA LYS A 322 -3.85 0.97 23.71
C LYS A 322 -2.49 0.28 23.69
N HIS A 323 -1.85 0.35 22.54
CA HIS A 323 -0.55 -0.27 22.26
C HIS A 323 0.33 0.78 21.60
N THR A 324 1.44 1.15 22.22
CA THR A 324 2.37 2.15 21.67
C THR A 324 3.76 1.59 21.57
N TRP A 325 4.32 1.57 20.37
CA TRP A 325 5.63 1.05 20.05
C TRP A 325 6.54 2.18 19.59
N LYS A 326 7.74 2.26 20.15
CA LYS A 326 8.80 3.14 19.67
C LYS A 326 9.97 2.30 19.23
N MET A 327 10.53 2.62 18.07
CA MET A 327 11.72 1.98 17.54
C MET A 327 12.74 3.06 17.16
N ILE A 328 13.95 2.92 17.67
CA ILE A 328 15.13 3.65 17.21
C ILE A 328 16.04 2.65 16.55
N SER A 329 16.47 2.93 15.33
CA SER A 329 17.37 2.08 14.56
C SER A 329 18.52 2.89 14.00
N ASN A 330 19.72 2.34 14.15
CA ASN A 330 20.97 2.88 13.63
C ASN A 330 21.58 1.83 12.71
N ASP A 331 21.67 2.15 11.43
CA ASP A 331 22.21 1.28 10.40
C ASP A 331 23.49 1.87 9.82
N LEU A 332 24.55 1.06 9.77
CA LEU A 332 25.79 1.38 9.07
C LEU A 332 25.98 0.39 7.94
N SER A 333 26.10 0.90 6.72
CA SER A 333 26.23 0.14 5.48
C SER A 333 27.49 0.56 4.72
N LEU A 334 28.27 -0.42 4.27
CA LEU A 334 29.44 -0.25 3.42
C LEU A 334 29.11 -0.77 2.02
N ILE A 335 29.20 0.12 1.03
CA ILE A 335 28.78 -0.19 -0.34
C ILE A 335 29.97 -0.03 -1.28
N GLN A 336 30.31 -1.08 -2.01
CA GLN A 336 31.31 -1.07 -3.06
C GLN A 336 30.63 -1.10 -4.43
N PHE A 337 31.15 -0.31 -5.37
CA PHE A 337 30.73 -0.30 -6.77
C PHE A 337 31.86 -0.87 -7.65
N PRO A 338 31.83 -2.18 -7.98
CA PRO A 338 32.93 -2.84 -8.70
C PRO A 338 33.18 -2.26 -10.10
N MET A 339 32.15 -1.67 -10.72
CA MET A 339 32.24 -1.11 -12.06
C MET A 339 31.97 0.40 -12.05
N ARG A 340 32.96 1.17 -12.50
CA ARG A 340 32.82 2.63 -12.66
C ARG A 340 31.61 2.99 -13.54
N GLY A 341 30.82 3.95 -13.06
CA GLY A 341 29.65 4.48 -13.75
C GLY A 341 28.42 3.55 -13.74
N ASN A 342 28.47 2.38 -13.09
CA ASN A 342 27.33 1.49 -12.93
C ASN A 342 26.90 1.39 -11.46
N LEU A 343 26.05 2.31 -11.02
CA LEU A 343 25.50 2.32 -9.65
C LEU A 343 24.55 1.15 -9.37
N ALA A 344 24.10 0.43 -10.40
CA ALA A 344 23.26 -0.74 -10.28
C ALA A 344 24.08 -2.06 -10.22
N HIS A 345 25.41 -1.96 -10.15
CA HIS A 345 26.29 -3.05 -9.77
C HIS A 345 27.00 -2.70 -8.45
N PHE A 346 26.55 -3.30 -7.35
CA PHE A 346 27.11 -3.03 -6.04
C PHE A 346 27.09 -4.25 -5.11
N ILE A 347 28.00 -4.21 -4.14
CA ILE A 347 28.01 -5.10 -2.97
C ILE A 347 27.78 -4.20 -1.77
N ASN A 348 26.75 -4.47 -0.99
CA ASN A 348 26.44 -3.80 0.27
C ASN A 348 26.58 -4.81 1.41
N VAL A 349 27.22 -4.40 2.49
CA VAL A 349 27.27 -5.15 3.76
C VAL A 349 27.08 -4.15 4.88
N GLY A 350 26.22 -4.47 5.84
CA GLY A 350 25.94 -3.58 6.95
C GLY A 350 25.46 -4.27 8.21
N ALA A 351 25.38 -3.48 9.27
CA ALA A 351 24.86 -3.86 10.56
C ALA A 351 23.84 -2.82 11.03
N ARG A 352 22.73 -3.31 11.60
CA ARG A 352 21.66 -2.49 12.16
C ARG A 352 21.45 -2.83 13.62
N PHE A 353 21.54 -1.82 14.47
CA PHE A 353 21.15 -1.91 15.87
C PHE A 353 19.77 -1.27 16.07
N GLU A 354 18.87 -1.97 16.75
CA GLU A 354 17.51 -1.51 17.04
C GLU A 354 17.31 -1.47 18.56
N SER A 355 16.67 -0.42 19.05
CA SER A 355 16.14 -0.30 20.41
C SER A 355 14.63 -0.09 20.30
N ILE A 356 13.87 -0.99 20.92
CA ILE A 356 12.42 -1.07 20.79
C ILE A 356 11.82 -1.00 22.19
N SER A 357 10.80 -0.15 22.34
CA SER A 357 9.99 -0.06 23.54
C SER A 357 8.50 -0.16 23.22
N GLY A 358 7.77 -0.88 24.07
CA GLY A 358 6.33 -1.06 23.98
C GLY A 358 5.67 -0.61 25.27
N THR A 359 4.63 0.22 25.17
CA THR A 359 3.80 0.67 26.29
C THR A 359 2.37 0.21 26.07
N PHE A 360 1.82 -0.48 27.05
CA PHE A 360 0.45 -0.99 27.12
C PHE A 360 -0.31 -0.25 28.25
N LEU A 361 -1.53 -0.66 28.57
CA LEU A 361 -2.28 -0.02 29.66
C LEU A 361 -1.77 -0.44 31.05
N ASP A 362 -1.20 -1.63 31.14
CA ASP A 362 -0.80 -2.34 32.37
C ASP A 362 0.70 -2.68 32.43
N ALA A 363 1.43 -2.53 31.33
CA ALA A 363 2.83 -2.93 31.24
C ALA A 363 3.66 -2.05 30.29
N ASP A 364 4.97 -2.04 30.54
CA ASP A 364 5.99 -1.48 29.64
C ASP A 364 7.05 -2.56 29.37
N ILE A 365 7.53 -2.64 28.13
CA ILE A 365 8.59 -3.55 27.72
C ILE A 365 9.66 -2.81 26.93
N ASN A 366 10.91 -3.25 27.05
CA ASN A 366 12.03 -2.71 26.31
C ASN A 366 12.97 -3.85 25.90
N PHE A 367 13.42 -3.85 24.65
CA PHE A 367 14.43 -4.80 24.16
C PHE A 367 15.21 -4.20 22.98
N GLY A 368 16.33 -4.81 22.66
CA GLY A 368 17.15 -4.43 21.52
C GLY A 368 17.39 -5.60 20.58
N ASN A 369 17.78 -5.29 19.35
CA ASN A 369 18.18 -6.26 18.34
C ASN A 369 19.46 -5.82 17.63
N LEU A 370 20.25 -6.79 17.19
CA LEU A 370 21.37 -6.60 16.27
C LEU A 370 21.15 -7.46 15.03
N ALA A 371 20.99 -6.83 13.88
CA ALA A 371 20.88 -7.49 12.59
C ALA A 371 22.11 -7.22 11.72
N LEU A 372 22.56 -8.23 10.99
CA LEU A 372 23.48 -8.08 9.87
C LEU A 372 22.70 -8.21 8.57
N HIS A 373 23.11 -7.46 7.56
CA HIS A 373 22.54 -7.58 6.24
C HIS A 373 23.59 -7.43 5.15
N GLY A 374 23.27 -7.98 3.99
CA GLY A 374 24.09 -7.88 2.80
C GLY A 374 23.22 -7.92 1.55
N GLU A 375 23.63 -7.18 0.53
CA GLU A 375 22.98 -7.16 -0.77
C GLU A 375 24.04 -7.14 -1.87
N TYR A 376 23.95 -8.09 -2.79
CA TYR A 376 24.67 -8.05 -4.04
C TYR A 376 23.68 -7.81 -5.16
N ARG A 377 23.88 -6.74 -5.93
CA ARG A 377 23.09 -6.43 -7.11
C ARG A 377 23.99 -6.25 -8.30
N ASN A 378 23.62 -6.82 -9.44
CA ASN A 378 24.32 -6.67 -10.69
C ASN A 378 23.33 -6.53 -11.84
N LYS A 379 23.11 -5.27 -12.24
CA LYS A 379 22.49 -4.94 -13.51
C LYS A 379 23.56 -4.70 -14.56
N THR A 380 23.59 -5.58 -15.55
CA THR A 380 24.55 -5.51 -16.67
C THR A 380 24.41 -4.20 -17.46
N ARG A 381 25.51 -3.70 -18.05
CA ARG A 381 25.51 -2.42 -18.79
C ARG A 381 24.56 -2.42 -20.00
N ASN A 382 24.41 -3.56 -20.66
CA ASN A 382 23.44 -3.75 -21.74
C ASN A 382 21.99 -3.85 -21.23
N GLN A 383 21.77 -3.79 -19.91
CA GLN A 383 20.49 -3.87 -19.20
C GLN A 383 19.69 -5.16 -19.46
N GLN A 384 20.34 -6.18 -20.02
CA GLN A 384 19.67 -7.43 -20.39
C GLN A 384 19.50 -8.37 -19.20
N TRP A 385 20.42 -8.30 -18.25
CA TRP A 385 20.42 -9.09 -17.01
C TRP A 385 20.39 -8.18 -15.80
N ASP A 386 19.48 -8.45 -14.89
CA ASP A 386 19.38 -7.83 -13.57
C ASP A 386 19.31 -8.95 -12.52
N PHE A 387 20.38 -9.07 -11.73
CA PHE A 387 20.49 -10.05 -10.65
C PHE A 387 20.54 -9.32 -9.32
N SER A 388 19.82 -9.83 -8.32
CA SER A 388 19.95 -9.36 -6.94
C SER A 388 19.86 -10.52 -5.95
N ALA A 389 20.77 -10.55 -5.00
CA ALA A 389 20.73 -11.44 -3.84
C ALA A 389 20.85 -10.59 -2.58
N LYS A 390 19.87 -10.68 -1.68
CA LYS A 390 19.84 -9.93 -0.42
C LYS A 390 19.57 -10.87 0.74
N GLY A 391 20.31 -10.70 1.83
CA GLY A 391 20.16 -11.41 3.09
C GLY A 391 20.13 -10.47 4.27
N GLU A 392 19.34 -10.80 5.28
CA GLU A 392 19.26 -10.12 6.57
C GLU A 392 19.11 -11.18 7.67
N PHE A 393 19.88 -11.07 8.75
CA PHE A 393 19.92 -12.04 9.83
C PHE A 393 20.05 -11.33 11.19
N TYR A 394 19.15 -11.65 12.12
CA TYR A 394 19.18 -11.14 13.49
C TYR A 394 20.11 -12.00 14.35
N LEU A 395 21.31 -11.49 14.65
CA LEU A 395 22.32 -12.18 15.43
C LEU A 395 22.03 -12.22 16.93
N MET A 396 21.45 -11.15 17.45
CA MET A 396 21.24 -10.96 18.89
C MET A 396 19.96 -10.17 19.15
N GLY A 397 19.41 -10.33 20.36
CA GLY A 397 18.21 -9.62 20.81
C GLY A 397 16.98 -10.50 20.89
N GLN A 398 15.82 -9.85 21.04
CA GLN A 398 14.52 -10.53 21.14
C GLN A 398 14.22 -11.35 19.88
N ASN A 399 14.59 -10.84 18.71
CA ASN A 399 14.35 -11.48 17.41
C ASN A 399 15.50 -12.40 16.95
N ILE A 400 16.35 -12.88 17.86
CA ILE A 400 17.53 -13.70 17.52
C ILE A 400 17.18 -14.92 16.66
N GLY A 401 17.82 -15.07 15.50
CA GLY A 401 17.55 -16.13 14.53
C GLY A 401 16.41 -15.85 13.56
N ASP A 402 15.81 -14.65 13.59
CA ASP A 402 14.98 -14.16 12.50
C ASP A 402 15.86 -13.86 11.30
N TYR A 403 15.41 -14.22 10.10
CA TYR A 403 16.15 -13.98 8.89
C TYR A 403 15.26 -13.80 7.67
N ALA A 404 15.77 -13.11 6.66
CA ALA A 404 15.19 -13.04 5.35
C ALA A 404 16.28 -13.19 4.28
N VAL A 405 16.06 -14.10 3.35
CA VAL A 405 16.92 -14.30 2.19
C VAL A 405 16.07 -14.16 0.93
N SER A 406 16.57 -13.39 -0.03
CA SER A 406 15.91 -13.16 -1.31
C SER A 406 16.92 -13.24 -2.45
N GLY A 407 16.51 -13.89 -3.53
CA GLY A 407 17.26 -13.98 -4.78
C GLY A 407 16.32 -13.66 -5.94
N MET A 408 16.81 -12.88 -6.91
CA MET A 408 16.06 -12.49 -8.10
C MET A 408 16.97 -12.49 -9.32
N LEU A 409 16.46 -13.04 -10.42
CA LEU A 409 17.06 -13.00 -11.73
C LEU A 409 16.02 -12.52 -12.73
N ARG A 410 16.30 -11.41 -13.42
CA ARG A 410 15.47 -10.90 -14.50
C ARG A 410 16.25 -10.85 -15.81
N ARG A 411 15.61 -11.32 -16.88
CA ARG A 411 16.14 -11.26 -18.25
C ARG A 411 15.04 -11.05 -19.27
N HIS A 412 15.34 -10.25 -20.30
CA HIS A 412 14.53 -10.22 -21.52
C HIS A 412 14.73 -11.49 -22.36
N ILE A 413 13.67 -12.27 -22.60
CA ILE A 413 13.76 -13.55 -23.31
C ILE A 413 13.50 -13.39 -24.81
N ASN A 414 12.30 -12.94 -25.19
CA ASN A 414 11.89 -12.75 -26.59
C ASN A 414 10.63 -11.86 -26.68
N ASP A 415 10.18 -11.58 -27.91
CA ASP A 415 8.98 -10.77 -28.18
C ASP A 415 7.66 -11.34 -27.63
N LEU A 416 7.60 -12.65 -27.35
CA LEU A 416 6.41 -13.32 -26.85
C LEU A 416 6.34 -13.27 -25.33
N LEU A 417 7.42 -13.62 -24.64
CA LEU A 417 7.52 -13.65 -23.18
C LEU A 417 7.89 -12.28 -22.60
N GLY A 418 8.60 -11.43 -23.33
CA GLY A 418 9.10 -10.17 -22.79
C GLY A 418 10.16 -10.38 -21.70
N ASP A 419 10.06 -9.62 -20.62
CA ASP A 419 10.95 -9.71 -19.48
C ASP A 419 10.47 -10.79 -18.52
N VAL A 420 11.29 -11.82 -18.30
CA VAL A 420 11.03 -12.90 -17.34
C VAL A 420 11.84 -12.63 -16.07
N ARG A 421 11.20 -12.78 -14.92
CA ARG A 421 11.77 -12.68 -13.58
C ARG A 421 11.52 -13.97 -12.82
N LEU A 422 12.61 -14.56 -12.31
CA LEU A 422 12.57 -15.63 -11.34
C LEU A 422 12.98 -15.05 -9.98
N SER A 423 12.23 -15.35 -8.93
CA SER A 423 12.63 -14.95 -7.57
C SER A 423 12.29 -16.00 -6.53
N VAL A 424 13.16 -16.11 -5.54
CA VAL A 424 13.00 -16.97 -4.36
C VAL A 424 13.15 -16.07 -3.14
N ASN A 425 12.17 -16.10 -2.25
CA ASN A 425 12.22 -15.41 -0.96
C ASN A 425 11.94 -16.42 0.14
N ASN A 426 12.76 -16.44 1.19
CA ASN A 426 12.50 -17.20 2.40
C ASN A 426 12.64 -16.29 3.61
N VAL A 427 11.63 -16.29 4.47
CA VAL A 427 11.60 -15.50 5.71
C VAL A 427 11.28 -16.42 6.85
N ASN A 428 12.13 -16.40 7.87
CA ASN A 428 11.87 -17.00 9.16
C ASN A 428 11.77 -15.86 10.18
N LYS A 429 10.62 -15.71 10.83
CA LYS A 429 10.36 -14.57 11.69
C LYS A 429 9.59 -14.96 12.93
N GLU A 430 9.71 -14.18 13.98
CA GLU A 430 8.76 -14.25 15.08
C GLU A 430 7.35 -13.83 14.62
N PRO A 431 6.28 -14.43 15.16
CA PRO A 431 4.94 -13.92 14.98
C PRO A 431 4.82 -12.49 15.50
N SER A 432 4.00 -11.70 14.82
CA SER A 432 3.70 -10.32 15.22
C SER A 432 3.27 -10.25 16.68
N TYR A 433 3.66 -9.19 17.38
CA TYR A 433 3.52 -9.11 18.83
C TYR A 433 2.06 -9.19 19.30
N VAL A 434 1.11 -8.68 18.51
CA VAL A 434 -0.34 -8.78 18.78
C VAL A 434 -0.83 -10.22 19.00
N TYR A 435 -0.19 -11.22 18.39
CA TYR A 435 -0.54 -12.63 18.60
C TYR A 435 -0.01 -13.17 19.93
N LYS A 436 1.12 -12.63 20.40
CA LYS A 436 1.75 -13.05 21.67
C LYS A 436 1.11 -12.37 22.87
N TYR A 437 0.72 -11.10 22.73
CA TYR A 437 0.13 -10.35 23.83
C TYR A 437 -0.76 -9.22 23.31
N PHE A 438 -1.97 -9.14 23.86
CA PHE A 438 -2.85 -8.01 23.68
C PHE A 438 -3.54 -7.66 24.99
N ASN A 439 -3.54 -6.37 25.32
CA ASN A 439 -4.22 -5.85 26.50
C ASN A 439 -5.31 -4.84 26.13
N SER A 440 -6.42 -4.94 26.88
CA SER A 440 -7.45 -3.92 27.03
C SER A 440 -7.66 -3.62 28.52
N ASN A 441 -8.44 -2.58 28.85
CA ASN A 441 -8.80 -2.29 30.24
C ASN A 441 -9.79 -3.29 30.87
N LYS A 442 -10.29 -4.26 30.11
CA LYS A 442 -11.23 -5.28 30.58
C LYS A 442 -10.60 -6.67 30.67
N ASP A 443 -9.70 -6.98 29.75
CA ASP A 443 -9.01 -8.27 29.68
C ASP A 443 -7.66 -8.15 28.97
N ALA A 444 -6.76 -9.10 29.26
CA ALA A 444 -5.47 -9.24 28.61
C ALA A 444 -5.21 -10.73 28.31
N TRP A 445 -4.83 -11.03 27.08
CA TRP A 445 -4.43 -12.39 26.71
C TRP A 445 -2.95 -12.48 26.36
N TYR A 446 -2.38 -13.63 26.68
CA TYR A 446 -0.98 -13.96 26.45
C TYR A 446 -0.88 -15.34 25.77
N ASN A 447 0.01 -15.44 24.78
CA ASN A 447 0.34 -16.68 24.12
C ASN A 447 1.86 -16.79 23.92
N THR A 448 2.50 -17.50 24.83
CA THR A 448 3.95 -17.73 24.84
C THR A 448 4.36 -18.99 24.08
N SER A 449 3.40 -19.77 23.56
CA SER A 449 3.66 -21.06 22.89
C SER A 449 4.00 -20.93 21.41
N LEU A 450 3.90 -19.72 20.85
CA LEU A 450 4.08 -19.49 19.41
C LEU A 450 5.56 -19.58 19.00
N SER A 451 5.84 -20.50 18.08
CA SER A 451 7.15 -20.67 17.45
C SER A 451 7.35 -19.69 16.30
N LYS A 452 8.56 -19.62 15.75
CA LYS A 452 8.85 -18.80 14.56
C LYS A 452 8.11 -19.32 13.34
N GLU A 453 7.54 -18.41 12.57
CA GLU A 453 6.89 -18.67 11.29
C GLU A 453 7.95 -18.75 10.19
N ASN A 454 7.83 -19.73 9.30
CA ASN A 454 8.68 -19.80 8.11
C ASN A 454 7.81 -19.77 6.85
N ILE A 455 8.10 -18.80 5.99
CA ILE A 455 7.38 -18.55 4.75
C ILE A 455 8.39 -18.55 3.60
N THR A 456 8.18 -19.45 2.64
CA THR A 456 8.93 -19.46 1.38
C THR A 456 8.02 -19.05 0.24
N GLN A 457 8.52 -18.20 -0.65
CA GLN A 457 7.87 -17.82 -1.91
C GLN A 457 8.81 -18.18 -3.07
N LEU A 458 8.32 -19.04 -3.96
CA LEU A 458 8.90 -19.23 -5.29
C LEU A 458 8.04 -18.46 -6.28
N GLN A 459 8.64 -17.60 -7.09
CA GLN A 459 7.89 -16.79 -8.04
C GLN A 459 8.53 -16.83 -9.44
N PHE A 460 7.67 -17.10 -10.42
CA PHE A 460 7.89 -16.82 -11.82
C PHE A 460 7.02 -15.63 -12.21
N ALA A 461 7.60 -14.58 -12.77
CA ALA A 461 6.84 -13.44 -13.28
C ALA A 461 7.33 -13.06 -14.67
N THR A 462 6.42 -12.55 -15.50
CA THR A 462 6.75 -12.12 -16.85
C THR A 462 5.91 -10.90 -17.23
N ASP A 463 6.57 -9.90 -17.81
CA ASP A 463 5.94 -8.69 -18.31
C ASP A 463 6.28 -8.47 -19.78
N ASN A 464 5.27 -8.28 -20.61
CA ASN A 464 5.44 -8.02 -22.03
C ASN A 464 4.76 -6.71 -22.43
N ARG A 465 5.59 -5.70 -22.72
CA ARG A 465 5.14 -4.37 -23.12
C ARG A 465 4.50 -4.34 -24.50
N LYS A 466 4.99 -5.14 -25.45
CA LYS A 466 4.46 -5.19 -26.83
C LYS A 466 3.07 -5.80 -26.85
N LEU A 467 2.89 -6.87 -26.07
CA LEU A 467 1.62 -7.58 -25.95
C LEU A 467 0.72 -7.05 -24.82
N ASN A 468 1.16 -6.07 -24.03
CA ASN A 468 0.42 -5.50 -22.89
C ASN A 468 -0.14 -6.55 -21.92
N TYR A 469 0.69 -7.49 -21.48
CA TYR A 469 0.29 -8.44 -20.45
C TYR A 469 1.34 -8.57 -19.35
N THR A 470 0.88 -8.97 -18.17
CA THR A 470 1.72 -9.36 -17.04
C THR A 470 1.17 -10.65 -16.45
N LEU A 471 2.04 -11.60 -16.15
CA LEU A 471 1.72 -12.86 -15.50
C LEU A 471 2.66 -13.02 -14.31
N ALA A 472 2.14 -13.42 -13.15
CA ALA A 472 2.94 -13.88 -12.04
C ALA A 472 2.35 -15.17 -11.46
N VAL A 473 3.21 -16.16 -11.27
CA VAL A 473 2.92 -17.43 -10.61
C VAL A 473 3.72 -17.44 -9.33
N ASN A 474 3.03 -17.46 -8.19
CA ASN A 474 3.59 -17.58 -6.86
C ASN A 474 3.25 -18.95 -6.30
N TYR A 475 4.25 -19.60 -5.70
CA TYR A 475 4.07 -20.80 -4.90
C TYR A 475 4.59 -20.49 -3.50
N PHE A 476 3.66 -20.38 -2.55
CA PHE A 476 3.98 -20.12 -1.15
C PHE A 476 3.97 -21.41 -0.35
N LEU A 477 4.95 -21.56 0.54
CA LEU A 477 5.06 -22.63 1.52
C LEU A 477 5.04 -22.00 2.91
N PHE A 478 4.14 -22.46 3.77
CA PHE A 478 3.97 -21.95 5.13
C PHE A 478 4.19 -23.08 6.13
N THR A 479 4.97 -22.81 7.16
CA THR A 479 5.09 -23.66 8.35
C THR A 479 4.99 -22.78 9.59
N ASN A 480 4.40 -23.32 10.66
CA ASN A 480 4.14 -22.58 11.89
C ASN A 480 3.32 -21.29 11.67
N TYR A 481 2.31 -21.34 10.81
CA TYR A 481 1.49 -20.16 10.46
C TYR A 481 0.61 -19.72 11.64
N THR A 482 0.76 -18.48 12.08
CA THR A 482 0.02 -17.89 13.20
C THR A 482 -1.20 -17.15 12.71
N TYR A 483 -2.31 -17.30 13.44
CA TYR A 483 -3.60 -16.70 13.12
C TYR A 483 -4.44 -16.49 14.38
N PHE A 484 -5.47 -15.66 14.31
CA PHE A 484 -6.50 -15.59 15.35
C PHE A 484 -7.57 -16.64 15.07
N LYS A 485 -7.79 -17.57 16.03
CA LYS A 485 -8.82 -18.61 15.91
C LYS A 485 -10.21 -18.14 16.36
N ASP A 486 -10.24 -17.07 17.14
CA ASP A 486 -11.43 -16.38 17.63
C ASP A 486 -11.03 -14.93 18.03
N TYR A 487 -11.94 -14.20 18.68
CA TYR A 487 -11.79 -12.78 19.01
C TYR A 487 -10.76 -12.49 20.11
N THR A 488 -10.34 -13.49 20.89
CA THR A 488 -9.42 -13.30 22.03
C THR A 488 -8.23 -14.25 22.02
N HIS A 489 -8.20 -15.27 21.17
CA HIS A 489 -7.13 -16.26 21.16
C HIS A 489 -6.43 -16.37 19.81
N SER A 490 -5.09 -16.29 19.87
CA SER A 490 -4.21 -16.68 18.79
C SER A 490 -3.92 -18.19 18.81
N ALA A 491 -3.60 -18.75 17.65
CA ALA A 491 -3.20 -20.14 17.47
C ALA A 491 -2.12 -20.23 16.37
N GLN A 492 -1.44 -21.38 16.32
CA GLN A 492 -0.42 -21.67 15.31
C GLN A 492 -0.70 -23.01 14.64
N TYR A 493 -0.64 -23.01 13.31
CA TYR A 493 -0.74 -24.22 12.49
C TYR A 493 0.67 -24.69 12.12
N ASN A 494 1.11 -25.76 12.76
CA ASN A 494 2.51 -26.20 12.71
C ASN A 494 2.86 -26.95 11.42
N SER A 495 1.89 -27.64 10.80
CA SER A 495 2.14 -28.46 9.61
C SER A 495 2.40 -27.60 8.36
N LEU A 496 3.21 -28.12 7.44
CA LEU A 496 3.41 -27.50 6.13
C LEU A 496 2.09 -27.48 5.34
N PHE A 497 1.76 -26.32 4.78
CA PHE A 497 0.74 -26.18 3.75
C PHE A 497 1.21 -25.18 2.69
N ASN A 498 0.56 -25.18 1.54
CA ASN A 498 0.99 -24.37 0.40
C ASN A 498 -0.16 -23.66 -0.30
N LEU A 499 0.17 -22.52 -0.91
CA LEU A 499 -0.75 -21.72 -1.71
C LEU A 499 -0.14 -21.52 -3.11
N LEU A 500 -0.81 -22.06 -4.12
CA LEU A 500 -0.56 -21.70 -5.51
C LEU A 500 -1.38 -20.45 -5.84
N GLN A 501 -0.73 -19.41 -6.36
CA GLN A 501 -1.39 -18.18 -6.77
C GLN A 501 -0.91 -17.79 -8.17
N ILE A 502 -1.84 -17.62 -9.12
CA ILE A 502 -1.56 -17.20 -10.48
C ILE A 502 -2.29 -15.88 -10.73
N THR A 503 -1.57 -14.80 -10.99
CA THR A 503 -2.13 -13.50 -11.35
C THR A 503 -1.82 -13.17 -12.80
N PHE A 504 -2.82 -12.76 -13.54
CA PHE A 504 -2.72 -12.42 -14.96
C PHE A 504 -3.47 -11.13 -15.23
N SER A 505 -2.77 -10.17 -15.84
CA SER A 505 -3.37 -8.93 -16.32
C SER A 505 -3.09 -8.77 -17.80
N LYS A 506 -4.11 -8.38 -18.57
CA LYS A 506 -4.02 -8.19 -20.03
C LYS A 506 -4.85 -7.00 -20.47
N LYS A 507 -4.28 -6.18 -21.35
CA LYS A 507 -5.03 -5.21 -22.14
C LYS A 507 -5.25 -5.74 -23.55
N PHE A 508 -6.50 -5.95 -23.93
CA PHE A 508 -6.92 -6.18 -25.31
C PHE A 508 -7.34 -4.83 -25.90
N ALA A 509 -6.65 -4.37 -26.94
CA ALA A 509 -6.90 -3.05 -27.53
C ALA A 509 -7.36 -3.19 -29.00
N ILE A 510 -8.63 -2.91 -29.26
CA ILE A 510 -9.23 -2.83 -30.60
C ILE A 510 -9.80 -1.42 -30.72
N LYS A 511 -8.96 -0.45 -31.09
CA LYS A 511 -9.31 0.98 -31.03
C LYS A 511 -10.64 1.28 -31.73
N PRO A 512 -11.53 2.09 -31.12
CA PRO A 512 -11.37 2.82 -29.86
C PRO A 512 -11.67 2.01 -28.60
N PHE A 513 -12.03 0.73 -28.70
CA PHE A 513 -12.36 -0.10 -27.55
C PHE A 513 -11.11 -0.74 -26.92
N ALA A 514 -11.14 -0.84 -25.59
CA ALA A 514 -10.13 -1.52 -24.81
C ALA A 514 -10.81 -2.37 -23.73
N TRP A 515 -10.32 -3.60 -23.58
CA TRP A 515 -10.71 -4.47 -22.49
C TRP A 515 -9.50 -4.73 -21.61
N TYR A 516 -9.59 -4.35 -20.35
CA TYR A 516 -8.62 -4.70 -19.31
C TYR A 516 -9.17 -5.88 -18.53
N ALA A 517 -8.44 -6.99 -18.54
CA ALA A 517 -8.76 -8.16 -17.75
C ALA A 517 -7.66 -8.37 -16.71
N ASP A 518 -8.03 -8.33 -15.44
CA ASP A 518 -7.20 -8.71 -14.31
C ASP A 518 -7.83 -9.97 -13.68
N VAL A 519 -7.07 -11.05 -13.54
CA VAL A 519 -7.54 -12.35 -13.03
C VAL A 519 -6.52 -12.87 -12.04
N ALA A 520 -6.97 -13.38 -10.91
CA ALA A 520 -6.17 -14.09 -9.94
C ALA A 520 -6.83 -15.44 -9.61
N PHE A 521 -6.08 -16.53 -9.74
CA PHE A 521 -6.45 -17.85 -9.29
C PHE A 521 -5.62 -18.20 -8.04
N GLN A 522 -6.27 -18.74 -7.02
CA GLN A 522 -5.64 -19.10 -5.75
C GLN A 522 -6.12 -20.48 -5.32
N GLN A 523 -5.19 -21.38 -5.02
CA GLN A 523 -5.51 -22.72 -4.56
C GLN A 523 -4.65 -23.08 -3.35
N LEU A 524 -5.33 -23.33 -2.24
CA LEU A 524 -4.74 -23.86 -1.03
C LEU A 524 -4.62 -25.38 -1.15
N HIS A 525 -3.48 -25.93 -0.77
CA HIS A 525 -3.30 -27.37 -0.58
C HIS A 525 -2.86 -27.65 0.87
N GLY A 526 -3.51 -28.64 1.49
CA GLY A 526 -3.44 -28.89 2.93
C GLY A 526 -4.56 -28.19 3.71
N ASN A 527 -4.59 -28.40 5.02
CA ASN A 527 -5.64 -27.87 5.91
C ASN A 527 -5.23 -26.57 6.63
N GLY A 528 -4.41 -25.75 5.98
CA GLY A 528 -3.94 -24.48 6.55
C GLY A 528 -5.09 -23.50 6.84
N PRO A 529 -5.06 -22.75 7.94
CA PRO A 529 -6.12 -21.81 8.32
C PRO A 529 -5.97 -20.49 7.55
N LEU A 530 -6.17 -20.56 6.23
CA LEU A 530 -6.08 -19.43 5.32
C LEU A 530 -7.32 -19.36 4.42
N ASN A 531 -8.02 -18.24 4.48
CA ASN A 531 -9.22 -18.00 3.69
C ASN A 531 -8.90 -17.16 2.47
N VAL A 532 -9.10 -17.73 1.28
CA VAL A 532 -8.92 -17.03 0.00
C VAL A 532 -10.02 -17.41 -0.99
N PRO A 533 -10.48 -16.47 -1.84
CA PRO A 533 -11.32 -16.83 -2.97
C PRO A 533 -10.49 -17.58 -4.01
N ALA A 534 -11.06 -18.66 -4.57
CA ALA A 534 -10.41 -19.46 -5.61
C ALA A 534 -10.14 -18.65 -6.88
N ILE A 535 -11.08 -17.79 -7.27
CA ILE A 535 -10.92 -16.85 -8.37
C ILE A 535 -11.32 -15.45 -7.90
N TRP A 536 -10.47 -14.47 -8.20
CA TRP A 536 -10.78 -13.05 -8.18
C TRP A 536 -10.58 -12.48 -9.58
N THR A 537 -11.49 -11.64 -10.05
CA THR A 537 -11.35 -11.01 -11.36
C THR A 537 -11.90 -9.60 -11.38
N ARG A 538 -11.27 -8.76 -12.20
CA ARG A 538 -11.70 -7.42 -12.52
C ARG A 538 -11.64 -7.23 -14.04
N HIS A 539 -12.75 -6.79 -14.62
CA HIS A 539 -12.84 -6.48 -16.04
C HIS A 539 -13.25 -5.02 -16.22
N ARG A 540 -12.53 -4.29 -17.08
CA ARG A 540 -12.92 -2.94 -17.51
C ARG A 540 -13.10 -2.93 -19.02
N PHE A 541 -14.32 -2.69 -19.47
CA PHE A 541 -14.65 -2.48 -20.87
C PHE A 541 -14.73 -0.98 -21.10
N ALA A 542 -13.72 -0.44 -21.78
CA ALA A 542 -13.51 0.98 -21.95
C ALA A 542 -13.56 1.40 -23.42
N PHE A 543 -14.16 2.55 -23.67
CA PHE A 543 -14.01 3.33 -24.89
C PHE A 543 -12.95 4.40 -24.66
N GLU A 544 -11.83 4.29 -25.39
CA GLU A 544 -10.67 5.17 -25.33
C GLU A 544 -10.56 5.96 -26.63
N LYS A 545 -10.81 7.28 -26.57
CA LYS A 545 -10.68 8.14 -27.74
C LYS A 545 -10.06 9.48 -27.37
N ARG A 546 -9.12 9.93 -28.21
CA ARG A 546 -8.68 11.33 -28.22
C ARG A 546 -9.70 12.14 -29.02
N LEU A 547 -10.45 12.97 -28.33
CA LEU A 547 -11.38 13.93 -28.91
C LEU A 547 -10.65 15.26 -29.15
N TYR A 548 -10.94 15.89 -30.28
CA TYR A 548 -10.26 17.12 -30.72
C TYR A 548 -8.73 16.99 -30.66
N THR A 549 -8.04 18.08 -30.36
CA THR A 549 -6.58 18.11 -30.32
C THR A 549 -6.02 17.48 -29.05
N ASN A 550 -6.64 17.66 -27.87
CA ASN A 550 -5.96 17.37 -26.58
C ASN A 550 -6.84 16.73 -25.48
N LEU A 551 -8.07 16.32 -25.79
CA LEU A 551 -8.98 15.72 -24.81
C LEU A 551 -8.92 14.19 -24.90
N ASN A 552 -8.31 13.52 -23.92
CA ASN A 552 -8.38 12.07 -23.81
C ASN A 552 -9.63 11.69 -23.03
N LEU A 553 -10.56 10.97 -23.64
CA LEU A 553 -11.74 10.41 -23.01
C LEU A 553 -11.56 8.90 -22.81
N VAL A 554 -11.82 8.43 -21.59
CA VAL A 554 -11.88 7.02 -21.22
C VAL A 554 -13.17 6.79 -20.45
N THR A 555 -14.15 6.13 -21.07
CA THR A 555 -15.46 5.86 -20.45
C THR A 555 -15.80 4.39 -20.57
N GLY A 556 -16.54 3.82 -19.62
CA GLY A 556 -16.80 2.39 -19.64
C GLY A 556 -17.49 1.82 -18.42
N ILE A 557 -17.52 0.49 -18.37
CA ILE A 557 -18.04 -0.31 -17.27
C ILE A 557 -16.90 -1.12 -16.67
N GLU A 558 -16.88 -1.18 -15.35
CA GLU A 558 -15.99 -2.00 -14.53
C GLU A 558 -16.82 -3.04 -13.77
N LEU A 559 -16.38 -4.29 -13.85
CA LEU A 559 -16.94 -5.43 -13.15
C LEU A 559 -15.86 -6.00 -12.24
N ARG A 560 -16.18 -6.28 -10.98
CA ARG A 560 -15.31 -7.00 -10.06
C ARG A 560 -16.06 -8.17 -9.45
N TYR A 561 -15.46 -9.35 -9.46
CA TYR A 561 -16.09 -10.57 -8.96
C TYR A 561 -15.08 -11.44 -8.24
N ASN A 562 -15.53 -12.17 -7.23
CA ASN A 562 -14.78 -13.24 -6.60
C ASN A 562 -15.70 -14.43 -6.30
N THR A 563 -15.15 -15.64 -6.39
CA THR A 563 -15.87 -16.85 -6.02
C THR A 563 -16.19 -16.86 -4.53
N GLY A 564 -17.29 -17.52 -4.15
CA GLY A 564 -17.69 -17.62 -2.76
C GLY A 564 -16.71 -18.40 -1.90
N TYR A 565 -16.41 -17.90 -0.70
CA TYR A 565 -15.42 -18.43 0.23
C TYR A 565 -15.77 -18.04 1.68
N TYR A 566 -15.11 -18.66 2.66
CA TYR A 566 -15.27 -18.32 4.06
C TYR A 566 -14.45 -17.08 4.40
N ALA A 567 -14.93 -15.88 4.08
CA ALA A 567 -14.17 -14.65 4.34
C ALA A 567 -13.88 -14.47 5.83
N ASP A 568 -12.71 -13.94 6.17
CA ASP A 568 -12.35 -13.67 7.56
C ASP A 568 -13.35 -12.71 8.23
N ASP A 569 -13.58 -12.93 9.52
CA ASP A 569 -14.31 -11.99 10.35
C ASP A 569 -13.39 -10.84 10.79
N TYR A 570 -13.92 -9.82 11.44
CA TYR A 570 -13.13 -8.70 11.93
C TYR A 570 -13.45 -8.42 13.40
N SER A 571 -12.40 -8.29 14.23
CA SER A 571 -12.50 -7.85 15.61
C SER A 571 -12.25 -6.35 15.72
N PRO A 572 -13.27 -5.55 16.08
CA PRO A 572 -13.10 -4.14 16.36
C PRO A 572 -12.08 -3.83 17.47
N LEU A 573 -12.11 -4.60 18.56
CA LEU A 573 -11.29 -4.34 19.75
C LEU A 573 -9.80 -4.49 19.48
N SER A 574 -9.42 -5.52 18.70
CA SER A 574 -8.02 -5.79 18.34
C SER A 574 -7.60 -5.15 17.02
N GLY A 575 -8.56 -4.75 16.18
CA GLY A 575 -8.33 -4.25 14.84
C GLY A 575 -7.78 -5.30 13.88
N GLN A 576 -8.07 -6.59 14.13
CA GLN A 576 -7.53 -7.74 13.41
C GLN A 576 -8.61 -8.50 12.64
N PHE A 577 -8.22 -9.09 11.51
CA PHE A 577 -9.03 -10.09 10.82
C PHE A 577 -8.86 -11.46 11.47
N ILE A 578 -9.97 -12.18 11.62
CA ILE A 578 -10.06 -13.44 12.37
C ILE A 578 -10.43 -14.56 11.41
N TYR A 579 -9.67 -15.64 11.47
CA TYR A 579 -9.96 -16.83 10.69
C TYR A 579 -11.27 -17.46 11.17
N GLN A 580 -12.20 -17.69 10.24
CA GLN A 580 -13.44 -18.39 10.50
C GLN A 580 -13.82 -19.29 9.32
N ASN A 581 -14.55 -20.37 9.59
CA ASN A 581 -15.00 -21.34 8.58
C ASN A 581 -16.49 -21.70 8.71
N LYS A 582 -17.29 -20.84 9.36
CA LYS A 582 -18.71 -21.03 9.63
C LYS A 582 -19.59 -20.35 8.58
N VAL A 583 -19.27 -19.11 8.22
CA VAL A 583 -20.06 -18.28 7.30
C VAL A 583 -19.37 -18.23 5.95
N LYS A 584 -20.00 -18.83 4.92
CA LYS A 584 -19.53 -18.72 3.53
C LYS A 584 -20.19 -17.51 2.87
N ILE A 585 -19.39 -16.56 2.43
CA ILE A 585 -19.86 -15.41 1.66
C ILE A 585 -19.87 -15.79 0.18
N SER A 586 -21.03 -15.65 -0.46
CA SER A 586 -21.19 -15.79 -1.90
C SER A 586 -22.00 -14.60 -2.40
N ASN A 587 -21.38 -13.80 -3.27
CA ASN A 587 -22.03 -12.66 -3.90
C ASN A 587 -22.59 -13.12 -5.25
N ASP A 588 -23.91 -13.03 -5.43
CA ASP A 588 -24.59 -13.50 -6.64
C ASP A 588 -24.27 -12.63 -7.87
N LEU A 589 -23.94 -11.36 -7.63
CA LEU A 589 -23.63 -10.39 -8.67
C LEU A 589 -22.21 -9.82 -8.49
N PRO A 590 -21.51 -9.50 -9.58
CA PRO A 590 -20.28 -8.72 -9.50
C PRO A 590 -20.57 -7.32 -8.94
N ASP A 591 -19.56 -6.67 -8.36
CA ASP A 591 -19.61 -5.22 -8.16
C ASP A 591 -19.57 -4.55 -9.54
N ILE A 592 -20.56 -3.72 -9.85
CA ILE A 592 -20.68 -3.05 -11.14
C ILE A 592 -20.49 -1.55 -10.94
N ALA A 593 -19.59 -0.95 -11.71
CA ALA A 593 -19.40 0.49 -11.75
C ALA A 593 -19.35 1.02 -13.19
N ALA A 594 -19.96 2.17 -13.44
CA ALA A 594 -19.78 2.93 -14.67
C ALA A 594 -18.86 4.12 -14.40
N PHE A 595 -17.96 4.45 -15.33
CA PHE A 595 -17.01 5.54 -15.15
C PHE A 595 -16.81 6.33 -16.44
N ALA A 596 -16.51 7.61 -16.28
CA ALA A 596 -16.09 8.50 -17.35
C ALA A 596 -14.94 9.38 -16.83
N ASN A 597 -13.74 9.16 -17.37
CA ASN A 597 -12.53 9.87 -17.04
C ASN A 597 -12.12 10.70 -18.26
N PHE A 598 -11.75 11.96 -18.05
CA PHE A 598 -11.20 12.77 -19.11
C PHE A 598 -9.98 13.56 -18.66
N ARG A 599 -9.06 13.78 -19.59
CA ARG A 599 -7.84 14.55 -19.36
C ARG A 599 -7.62 15.54 -20.49
N ILE A 600 -7.37 16.78 -20.12
CA ILE A 600 -6.95 17.87 -21.01
C ILE A 600 -5.64 18.43 -20.45
N LYS A 601 -4.53 18.17 -21.15
CA LYS A 601 -3.18 18.59 -20.72
C LYS A 601 -2.88 18.15 -19.27
N SER A 602 -2.80 19.10 -18.33
CA SER A 602 -2.52 18.88 -16.91
C SER A 602 -3.76 18.70 -16.04
N PHE A 603 -4.95 18.98 -16.56
CA PHE A 603 -6.21 18.82 -15.85
C PHE A 603 -6.83 17.46 -16.17
N SER A 604 -7.22 16.73 -15.15
CA SER A 604 -7.97 15.48 -15.25
C SER A 604 -9.21 15.55 -14.38
N ALA A 605 -10.31 15.02 -14.86
CA ALA A 605 -11.55 14.90 -14.10
C ALA A 605 -12.15 13.52 -14.31
N TYR A 606 -12.93 13.07 -13.34
CA TYR A 606 -13.62 11.80 -13.41
C TYR A 606 -15.00 11.87 -12.78
N ILE A 607 -15.85 10.99 -13.28
CA ILE A 607 -17.19 10.73 -12.78
C ILE A 607 -17.32 9.22 -12.69
N ARG A 608 -17.84 8.71 -11.57
CA ARG A 608 -18.02 7.28 -11.34
C ARG A 608 -19.32 7.01 -10.60
N ALA A 609 -20.08 6.07 -11.12
CA ALA A 609 -21.27 5.49 -10.51
C ALA A 609 -20.91 4.07 -10.06
N GLU A 610 -20.96 3.80 -8.76
CA GLU A 610 -20.55 2.55 -8.13
C GLU A 610 -21.74 1.80 -7.53
N ASN A 611 -21.56 0.49 -7.33
CA ASN A 611 -22.56 -0.42 -6.76
C ASN A 611 -23.85 -0.49 -7.59
N LEU A 612 -23.74 -0.42 -8.92
CA LEU A 612 -24.89 -0.52 -9.83
C LEU A 612 -25.60 -1.88 -9.73
N ASN A 613 -24.91 -2.92 -9.27
CA ASN A 613 -25.49 -4.22 -8.93
C ASN A 613 -26.62 -4.12 -7.90
N THR A 614 -26.63 -3.10 -7.03
CA THR A 614 -27.68 -2.92 -6.01
C THR A 614 -29.04 -2.51 -6.58
N PHE A 615 -29.12 -2.15 -7.87
CA PHE A 615 -30.40 -1.91 -8.55
C PHE A 615 -31.11 -3.19 -9.00
N ILE A 616 -30.36 -4.29 -9.12
CA ILE A 616 -30.85 -5.56 -9.69
C ILE A 616 -30.71 -6.74 -8.72
N GLY A 617 -30.03 -6.55 -7.59
CA GLY A 617 -29.86 -7.57 -6.56
C GLY A 617 -29.44 -6.96 -5.22
N ASN A 618 -29.15 -7.83 -4.25
CA ASN A 618 -28.81 -7.44 -2.89
C ASN A 618 -27.39 -6.84 -2.80
N ASN A 619 -27.11 -6.15 -1.69
CA ASN A 619 -25.76 -5.68 -1.38
C ASN A 619 -24.80 -6.86 -1.23
N ASN A 620 -23.66 -6.79 -1.90
CA ASN A 620 -22.54 -7.71 -1.70
C ASN A 620 -21.93 -7.52 -0.30
N PHE A 621 -21.27 -8.55 0.23
CA PHE A 621 -20.61 -8.50 1.55
C PHE A 621 -19.08 -8.50 1.44
N ALA A 622 -18.44 -7.71 2.29
CA ALA A 622 -16.98 -7.65 2.44
C ALA A 622 -16.44 -8.64 3.46
N ALA A 623 -17.20 -8.88 4.53
CA ALA A 623 -16.94 -9.81 5.63
C ALA A 623 -18.30 -10.20 6.25
N PRO A 624 -18.38 -11.22 7.15
CA PRO A 624 -19.64 -11.59 7.80
C PRO A 624 -20.35 -10.37 8.40
N LEU A 625 -21.60 -10.11 8.01
CA LEU A 625 -22.38 -8.95 8.47
C LEU A 625 -21.79 -7.56 8.13
N TYR A 626 -20.82 -7.47 7.22
CA TYR A 626 -20.29 -6.21 6.67
C TYR A 626 -20.73 -6.03 5.21
N PRO A 627 -21.93 -5.50 4.95
CA PRO A 627 -22.39 -5.22 3.59
C PRO A 627 -21.64 -4.03 2.97
N TYR A 628 -21.44 -4.07 1.65
CA TYR A 628 -21.04 -2.91 0.87
C TYR A 628 -22.15 -1.87 0.76
N ASN A 629 -21.75 -0.65 0.45
CA ASN A 629 -22.66 0.49 0.27
C ASN A 629 -23.71 0.25 -0.82
N ASN A 630 -24.82 0.99 -0.75
CA ASN A 630 -25.74 1.14 -1.88
C ASN A 630 -25.07 1.93 -3.01
N PHE A 631 -25.83 2.15 -4.10
CA PHE A 631 -25.45 3.06 -5.17
C PHE A 631 -24.77 4.33 -4.65
N ALA A 632 -23.58 4.59 -5.19
CA ALA A 632 -22.75 5.73 -4.84
C ALA A 632 -22.29 6.44 -6.10
N PHE A 633 -22.39 7.76 -6.09
CA PHE A 633 -21.84 8.63 -7.12
C PHE A 633 -20.60 9.36 -6.60
N ARG A 634 -19.54 9.38 -7.40
CA ARG A 634 -18.26 10.06 -7.12
C ARG A 634 -17.87 10.95 -8.27
N VAL A 635 -17.41 12.15 -7.93
CA VAL A 635 -16.84 13.11 -8.87
C VAL A 635 -15.52 13.58 -8.32
N GLY A 636 -14.55 13.80 -9.18
CA GLY A 636 -13.37 14.50 -8.74
C GLY A 636 -12.46 14.97 -9.84
N LEU A 637 -11.43 15.66 -9.38
CA LEU A 637 -10.56 16.52 -10.16
C LEU A 637 -9.12 16.24 -9.71
N ARG A 638 -8.20 16.23 -10.65
CA ARG A 638 -6.76 16.18 -10.42
C ARG A 638 -6.09 17.17 -11.36
N TRP A 639 -5.35 18.13 -10.83
CA TRP A 639 -4.75 19.19 -11.63
C TRP A 639 -3.27 19.34 -11.28
N TRP A 640 -2.44 19.31 -12.32
CA TRP A 640 -1.01 19.61 -12.22
C TRP A 640 -0.72 21.07 -12.59
N PHE A 641 -0.04 21.75 -11.70
CA PHE A 641 0.54 23.06 -11.90
C PHE A 641 2.04 22.90 -12.05
N ILE A 642 2.55 23.49 -13.12
CA ILE A 642 3.97 23.65 -13.35
C ILE A 642 4.20 25.16 -13.28
N ASN A 643 4.91 25.59 -12.25
CA ASN A 643 5.11 27.01 -11.96
C ASN A 643 6.49 27.50 -12.40
#